data_AF-A0A290QFP2-F1
#
_entry.id   AF-A0A290QFP2-F1
#
_cell.length_a   1.000
_cell.length_b   1.000
_cell.length_c   1.000
_cell.angle_alpha   90.00
_cell.angle_beta   90.00
_cell.angle_gamma   90.00
#
_symmetry.space_group_name_H-M   'P 1'
#
loop_
_entity.id
_entity.type
_entity.pdbx_description
1 polymer ?
#
loop_
_entity_poly.entity_id
_entity_poly.type
_entity_poly.pdbx_seq_one_letter_code
_entity_poly.pdbx_strand_id
1 'polypeptide(L)'
;MDATLLALVEGADSGANYFEKLCRAATRPALEAMAEALEAYRQRAGNFYHRVRAIFFLEALHRYFLPPHYAADASGTIPFAGHKHCLARRYEEAVGVFLAHQKAHGTSDALSSALSAAYHGLAFKTLAQQVQKTVRTVRGNQWMFRMGHPLDYPLKLRRELLERATSEDPMPVLFEETAVRMDLSHAAWSDIFFLGMDYPDGAKVLNISVNLGVHGRDAETRPPVCAFLRVIDEPVLRLTSVDLGATTDVKTLDEVFDFAKDYLGLLKAAVIAAGVIPSGLEGSGQALSEILSKLVGPGRGLEIASQVRDIPKGSRLAVSTNLLGCLIALCMRATGQTASLTGALSEAERRTILSRAILGEWLGGSGGGWQDSGGVWPGIKLIEGMAAESGDSEYGTSRGRLLPKHTVLGTDAITARTRKELQDSLILVHGGMSQNVGPILEMVTEKYLLKLEKEWNARIEAQQILRGIVDALKSGDVARVAQLTTENFFGPIQTIIPWASNAYTERLIAEARAALGAKFRGFVMLGGMSGGGMGFFVDPAVKAQARATLLEIMTRTKRALESALPFAMDPVVYDFEINENGSYATLRNAGAAMFSPEYYLMMVPRWLRQDPRTLRPEIRREMDRFSATSLYAGGERSLLAPMMQRIFPAQTERRKDGTSGAKTVRELLAENGFDSVQHERIRDELRAGRIGLAQNRLPATAVVEDVAAGDVVPIYARDEAAEKAGLEALREGRVAVVTLAAGAGSRWTQGAGTVKALHPFAKLGGRHRSFIETHLAKSAATGKLSGAPVTHIFTTSYLTHGATEAVLSAEKNFRYGGRVMLSAGRSIGLRMVPTARDLRFAFEEMPHQQLDPQKEKVRASLHKALIDWAVNAGEASDYTDNLPGQCLHPVGHWYEVANLLLNGTLRELLAKQPQVEHLMLHNIDTLGANLDPVVFGKHILEGAAISVEVIRRRLEDRGGGLARVNGQLRLVEGLAMAREEDEFALTYYNSATNWIHVDSLLELFGVTRETIGDAAKVAAGVRALAAKMPSYVTLKDVKKRWGNGQEDIMPVAQFEKLWGDMTTLHDAEIRFFAVPRARGQQLKDQAQLDGWLRDGSAAGIERLCVFG
;
A
#
# COMPACT_ATOMS: atom_id res chain seq x y z
N MET A 1 -0.84 -3.17 39.97
CA MET A 1 -1.61 -3.73 38.83
C MET A 1 -2.51 -4.81 39.39
N ASP A 2 -3.81 -4.75 39.10
CA ASP A 2 -4.78 -5.76 39.56
C ASP A 2 -4.46 -7.15 38.96
N ALA A 3 -4.87 -8.22 39.67
CA ALA A 3 -4.63 -9.60 39.29
C ALA A 3 -5.27 -9.95 37.93
N THR A 4 -6.44 -9.39 37.62
CA THR A 4 -7.11 -9.61 36.32
C THR A 4 -6.30 -9.03 35.17
N LEU A 5 -5.86 -7.77 35.31
CA LEU A 5 -5.06 -7.09 34.30
C LEU A 5 -3.68 -7.77 34.12
N LEU A 6 -3.07 -8.22 35.21
CA LEU A 6 -1.84 -9.02 35.18
C LEU A 6 -2.04 -10.32 34.40
N ALA A 7 -3.07 -11.09 34.72
CA ALA A 7 -3.38 -12.35 34.04
C ALA A 7 -3.63 -12.17 32.53
N LEU A 8 -4.24 -11.05 32.13
CA LEU A 8 -4.44 -10.70 30.72
C LEU A 8 -3.11 -10.40 30.00
N VAL A 9 -2.25 -9.55 30.59
CA VAL A 9 -0.94 -9.19 30.00
C VAL A 9 0.01 -10.38 29.91
N GLU A 10 -0.01 -11.25 30.92
CA GLU A 10 0.81 -12.46 30.95
C GLU A 10 0.23 -13.59 30.07
N GLY A 11 -1.00 -13.41 29.58
CA GLY A 11 -1.70 -14.40 28.77
C GLY A 11 -1.96 -15.68 29.56
N ALA A 12 -2.22 -15.55 30.87
CA ALA A 12 -2.53 -16.64 31.81
C ALA A 12 -4.04 -16.77 32.08
N ASP A 13 -4.86 -15.81 31.64
CA ASP A 13 -6.32 -15.87 31.78
C ASP A 13 -6.92 -17.04 30.97
N SER A 14 -7.76 -17.84 31.63
CA SER A 14 -8.40 -19.06 31.10
C SER A 14 -9.51 -18.81 30.08
N GLY A 15 -9.70 -17.58 29.61
CA GLY A 15 -10.64 -17.22 28.55
C GLY A 15 -11.97 -16.66 29.03
N ALA A 16 -12.07 -16.27 30.31
CA ALA A 16 -13.27 -15.63 30.86
C ALA A 16 -13.22 -14.10 30.76
N ASN A 17 -12.02 -13.51 30.75
CA ASN A 17 -11.83 -12.06 30.73
C ASN A 17 -11.16 -11.60 29.42
N TYR A 18 -11.56 -10.42 28.96
CA TYR A 18 -10.98 -9.75 27.79
C TYR A 18 -10.66 -8.31 28.14
N PHE A 19 -9.51 -7.81 27.67
CA PHE A 19 -9.03 -6.47 27.97
C PHE A 19 -10.07 -5.40 27.57
N GLU A 20 -10.63 -5.52 26.37
CA GLU A 20 -11.67 -4.60 25.89
C GLU A 20 -12.91 -4.56 26.79
N LYS A 21 -13.37 -5.71 27.30
CA LYS A 21 -14.53 -5.75 28.22
C LYS A 21 -14.22 -5.02 29.52
N LEU A 22 -13.03 -5.25 30.07
CA LEU A 22 -12.55 -4.57 31.27
C LEU A 22 -12.50 -3.06 31.06
N CYS A 23 -11.94 -2.60 29.93
CA CYS A 23 -11.84 -1.17 29.62
C CYS A 23 -13.20 -0.51 29.36
N ARG A 24 -14.11 -1.16 28.62
CA ARG A 24 -15.44 -0.60 28.33
C ARG A 24 -16.32 -0.42 29.57
N ALA A 25 -16.09 -1.23 30.61
CA ALA A 25 -16.79 -1.11 31.89
C ALA A 25 -16.12 -0.13 32.87
N ALA A 26 -14.90 0.33 32.57
CA ALA A 26 -14.12 1.19 33.45
C ALA A 26 -14.50 2.67 33.31
N THR A 27 -14.34 3.42 34.39
CA THR A 27 -14.43 4.88 34.38
C THR A 27 -13.09 5.47 33.93
N ARG A 28 -13.07 6.77 33.55
CA ARG A 28 -11.82 7.46 33.19
C ARG A 28 -10.70 7.32 34.25
N PRO A 29 -10.94 7.59 35.56
CA PRO A 29 -9.89 7.40 36.56
C PRO A 29 -9.37 5.96 36.65
N ALA A 30 -10.24 4.96 36.45
CA ALA A 30 -9.83 3.57 36.42
C ALA A 30 -8.97 3.24 35.19
N LEU A 31 -9.30 3.77 34.02
CA LEU A 31 -8.49 3.63 32.81
C LEU A 31 -7.12 4.32 32.94
N GLU A 32 -7.07 5.51 33.52
CA GLU A 32 -5.83 6.23 33.81
C GLU A 32 -4.94 5.44 34.79
N ALA A 33 -5.52 4.88 35.86
CA ALA A 33 -4.81 4.01 36.79
C ALA A 33 -4.32 2.70 36.13
N MET A 34 -5.09 2.13 35.21
CA MET A 34 -4.64 0.99 34.40
C MET A 34 -3.43 1.36 33.53
N ALA A 35 -3.47 2.51 32.87
CA ALA A 35 -2.35 3.00 32.05
C ALA A 35 -1.08 3.19 32.89
N GLU A 36 -1.17 3.84 34.06
CA GLU A 36 -0.03 3.98 34.97
C GLU A 36 0.53 2.63 35.43
N ALA A 37 -0.35 1.68 35.77
CA ALA A 37 0.06 0.36 36.21
C ALA A 37 0.75 -0.46 35.10
N LEU A 38 0.27 -0.35 33.86
CA LEU A 38 0.88 -0.98 32.68
C LEU A 38 2.22 -0.36 32.33
N GLU A 39 2.34 0.96 32.44
CA GLU A 39 3.60 1.68 32.22
C GLU A 39 4.67 1.25 33.22
N ALA A 40 4.33 1.19 34.50
CA ALA A 40 5.24 0.67 35.52
C ALA A 40 5.58 -0.81 35.30
N TYR A 41 4.62 -1.62 34.83
CA TYR A 41 4.86 -3.04 34.55
C TYR A 41 5.78 -3.25 33.35
N ARG A 42 5.58 -2.55 32.22
CA ARG A 42 6.38 -2.76 31.00
C ARG A 42 7.87 -2.49 31.24
N GLN A 43 8.20 -1.53 32.10
CA GLN A 43 9.58 -1.14 32.41
C GLN A 43 10.32 -2.22 33.22
N ARG A 44 9.61 -2.97 34.07
CA ARG A 44 10.19 -4.04 34.91
C ARG A 44 9.97 -5.46 34.37
N ALA A 45 9.08 -5.64 33.40
CA ALA A 45 8.75 -6.96 32.87
C ALA A 45 9.97 -7.62 32.23
N GLY A 46 10.37 -8.78 32.75
CA GLY A 46 11.49 -9.57 32.22
C GLY A 46 11.14 -10.39 30.97
N ASN A 47 9.88 -10.83 30.86
CA ASN A 47 9.41 -11.57 29.68
C ASN A 47 9.11 -10.61 28.51
N PHE A 48 9.59 -10.98 27.32
CA PHE A 48 9.46 -10.18 26.10
C PHE A 48 8.01 -9.93 25.70
N TYR A 49 7.19 -10.97 25.60
CA TYR A 49 5.80 -10.84 25.17
C TYR A 49 4.91 -10.16 26.21
N HIS A 50 5.20 -10.31 27.50
CA HIS A 50 4.49 -9.58 28.55
C HIS A 50 4.71 -8.08 28.40
N ARG A 51 5.97 -7.66 28.13
CA ARG A 51 6.30 -6.27 27.86
C ARG A 51 5.59 -5.76 26.60
N VAL A 52 5.63 -6.51 25.50
CA VAL A 52 5.00 -6.11 24.24
C VAL A 52 3.47 -6.01 24.38
N ARG A 53 2.80 -6.96 25.04
CA ARG A 53 1.35 -6.86 25.31
C ARG A 53 1.02 -5.65 26.17
N ALA A 54 1.82 -5.34 27.19
CA ALA A 54 1.62 -4.13 27.98
C ALA A 54 1.71 -2.85 27.12
N ILE A 55 2.63 -2.79 26.16
CA ILE A 55 2.74 -1.66 25.21
C ILE A 55 1.48 -1.57 24.31
N PHE A 56 0.98 -2.69 23.78
CA PHE A 56 -0.26 -2.67 22.98
C PHE A 56 -1.50 -2.33 23.82
N PHE A 57 -1.55 -2.75 25.09
CA PHE A 57 -2.65 -2.37 25.99
C PHE A 57 -2.63 -0.86 26.27
N LEU A 58 -1.43 -0.28 26.46
CA LEU A 58 -1.25 1.17 26.59
C LEU A 58 -1.67 1.92 25.33
N GLU A 59 -1.24 1.45 24.16
CA GLU A 59 -1.68 1.98 22.85
C GLU A 59 -3.21 1.99 22.76
N ALA A 60 -3.86 0.86 23.04
CA ALA A 60 -5.30 0.71 22.92
C ALA A 60 -6.08 1.56 23.94
N LEU A 61 -5.57 1.72 25.17
CA LEU A 61 -6.15 2.64 26.16
C LEU A 61 -6.18 4.07 25.63
N HIS A 62 -5.05 4.55 25.13
CA HIS A 62 -4.94 5.92 24.61
C HIS A 62 -5.69 6.10 23.27
N ARG A 63 -5.84 5.06 22.46
CA ARG A 63 -6.50 5.15 21.16
C ARG A 63 -8.01 5.00 21.20
N TYR A 64 -8.53 4.06 22.00
CA TYR A 64 -9.93 3.62 21.89
C TYR A 64 -10.73 3.83 23.17
N PHE A 65 -10.12 3.73 24.35
CA PHE A 65 -10.87 3.67 25.60
C PHE A 65 -10.88 4.99 26.38
N LEU A 66 -9.77 5.72 26.44
CA LEU A 66 -9.72 7.05 27.06
C LEU A 66 -10.44 8.14 26.25
N PRO A 67 -10.31 8.20 24.90
CA PRO A 67 -10.89 9.29 24.11
C PRO A 67 -12.39 9.58 24.33
N PRO A 68 -13.27 8.57 24.43
CA PRO A 68 -14.69 8.80 24.69
C PRO A 68 -15.01 9.47 26.04
N HIS A 69 -14.07 9.50 26.99
CA HIS A 69 -14.27 10.13 28.30
C HIS A 69 -13.73 11.55 28.40
N TYR A 70 -13.09 12.08 27.35
CA TYR A 70 -12.73 13.49 27.31
C TYR A 70 -13.92 14.33 26.87
N ALA A 71 -14.05 15.53 27.45
CA ALA A 71 -15.05 16.48 26.99
C ALA A 71 -14.78 16.88 25.54
N ALA A 72 -15.83 17.16 24.76
CA ALA A 72 -15.68 17.54 23.35
C ALA A 72 -14.86 18.84 23.17
N ASP A 73 -14.85 19.69 24.19
CA ASP A 73 -14.08 20.92 24.26
C ASP A 73 -12.71 20.75 24.94
N ALA A 74 -12.33 19.56 25.39
CA ALA A 74 -11.09 19.31 26.12
C ALA A 74 -9.85 19.70 25.28
N SER A 75 -9.33 20.89 25.54
CA SER A 75 -8.11 21.41 24.91
C SER A 75 -6.89 20.80 25.58
N GLY A 76 -6.00 20.24 24.77
CA GLY A 76 -4.66 19.83 25.19
C GLY A 76 -3.68 20.02 24.04
N THR A 77 -2.41 20.15 24.36
CA THR A 77 -1.35 20.35 23.37
C THR A 77 -0.51 19.09 23.20
N ILE A 78 0.16 18.99 22.07
CA ILE A 78 1.09 17.89 21.78
C ILE A 78 2.50 18.48 21.79
N PRO A 79 3.38 18.10 22.74
CA PRO A 79 4.72 18.67 22.79
C PRO A 79 5.53 18.24 21.56
N PHE A 80 5.95 19.22 20.75
CA PHE A 80 6.67 18.99 19.49
C PHE A 80 7.94 18.16 19.64
N ALA A 81 8.65 18.30 20.76
CA ALA A 81 9.83 17.48 21.07
C ALA A 81 9.53 15.98 21.02
N GLY A 82 8.38 15.55 21.55
CA GLY A 82 7.95 14.15 21.50
C GLY A 82 7.66 13.67 20.08
N HIS A 83 7.03 14.52 19.24
CA HIS A 83 6.81 14.23 17.82
C HIS A 83 8.14 14.09 17.06
N LYS A 84 9.12 14.96 17.31
CA LYS A 84 10.47 14.83 16.73
C LYS A 84 11.14 13.51 17.10
N HIS A 85 10.94 13.03 18.33
CA HIS A 85 11.39 11.71 18.74
C HIS A 85 10.67 10.58 17.99
N CYS A 86 9.35 10.66 17.80
CA CYS A 86 8.60 9.72 16.97
C CYS A 86 9.11 9.68 15.52
N LEU A 87 9.35 10.84 14.90
CA LEU A 87 9.92 10.93 13.54
C LEU A 87 11.30 10.27 13.47
N ALA A 88 12.13 10.42 14.50
CA ALA A 88 13.44 9.77 14.61
C ALA A 88 13.39 8.30 15.08
N ARG A 89 12.19 7.68 15.15
CA ARG A 89 11.97 6.33 15.71
C ARG A 89 12.53 6.14 17.14
N ARG A 90 12.65 7.22 17.91
CA ARG A 90 13.09 7.27 19.32
C ARG A 90 11.87 7.21 20.24
N TYR A 91 11.10 6.13 20.14
CA TYR A 91 9.77 6.04 20.74
C TYR A 91 9.77 6.03 22.28
N GLU A 92 10.80 5.46 22.93
CA GLU A 92 10.90 5.51 24.40
C GLU A 92 11.06 6.96 24.88
N GLU A 93 11.91 7.74 24.22
CA GLU A 93 12.09 9.15 24.53
C GLU A 93 10.82 9.96 24.23
N ALA A 94 10.11 9.63 23.15
CA ALA A 94 8.82 10.25 22.83
C ALA A 94 7.78 9.99 23.93
N VAL A 95 7.62 8.74 24.35
CA VAL A 95 6.72 8.34 25.47
C VAL A 95 7.10 9.10 26.74
N GLY A 96 8.39 9.17 27.07
CA GLY A 96 8.86 9.93 28.23
C GLY A 96 8.46 11.42 28.20
N VAL A 97 8.62 12.08 27.05
CA VAL A 97 8.20 13.48 26.86
C VAL A 97 6.69 13.63 27.02
N PHE A 98 5.90 12.74 26.40
CA PHE A 98 4.43 12.81 26.47
C PHE A 98 3.89 12.53 27.88
N LEU A 99 4.43 11.54 28.59
CA LEU A 99 4.04 11.24 29.97
C LEU A 99 4.45 12.36 30.94
N ALA A 100 5.62 12.96 30.75
CA ALA A 100 6.03 14.14 31.54
C ALA A 100 5.07 15.32 31.30
N HIS A 101 4.68 15.55 30.06
CA HIS A 101 3.69 16.56 29.71
C HIS A 101 2.31 16.25 30.32
N GLN A 102 1.87 14.98 30.28
CA GLN A 102 0.63 14.50 30.91
C GLN A 102 0.62 14.77 32.41
N LYS A 103 1.74 14.50 33.10
CA LYS A 103 1.86 14.75 34.53
C LYS A 103 1.76 16.24 34.88
N ALA A 104 2.27 17.11 34.02
CA ALA A 104 2.29 18.55 34.25
C ALA A 104 0.97 19.26 33.86
N HIS A 105 0.28 18.79 32.82
CA HIS A 105 -0.87 19.49 32.21
C HIS A 105 -2.17 18.68 32.23
N GLY A 106 -2.13 17.44 32.72
CA GLY A 106 -3.27 16.53 32.72
C GLY A 106 -3.43 15.73 31.41
N THR A 107 -4.46 14.89 31.38
CA THR A 107 -4.80 14.04 30.24
C THR A 107 -5.72 14.77 29.25
N SER A 108 -5.53 14.53 27.96
CA SER A 108 -6.34 15.08 26.88
C SER A 108 -6.42 14.13 25.68
N ASP A 109 -7.37 14.37 24.78
CA ASP A 109 -7.53 13.60 23.54
C ASP A 109 -6.31 13.78 22.61
N ALA A 110 -5.84 15.02 22.47
CA ALA A 110 -4.66 15.35 21.67
C ALA A 110 -3.42 14.60 22.18
N LEU A 111 -3.14 14.63 23.48
CA LEU A 111 -2.00 13.92 24.07
C LEU A 111 -2.17 12.39 24.00
N SER A 112 -3.38 11.87 24.17
CA SER A 112 -3.66 10.44 24.03
C SER A 112 -3.39 9.96 22.60
N SER A 113 -3.74 10.75 21.59
CA SER A 113 -3.39 10.42 20.20
C SER A 113 -1.87 10.32 19.98
N ALA A 114 -1.09 11.17 20.64
CA ALA A 114 0.36 11.16 20.56
C ALA A 114 1.00 9.96 21.29
N LEU A 115 0.49 9.63 22.48
CA LEU A 115 0.89 8.45 23.25
C LEU A 115 0.57 7.15 22.49
N SER A 116 -0.64 7.03 21.91
CA SER A 116 -1.02 5.87 21.09
C SER A 116 -0.03 5.69 19.93
N ALA A 117 0.26 6.73 19.15
CA ALA A 117 1.20 6.61 18.03
C ALA A 117 2.62 6.22 18.49
N ALA A 118 3.09 6.76 19.63
CA ALA A 118 4.40 6.44 20.17
C ALA A 118 4.47 4.98 20.67
N TYR A 119 3.45 4.50 21.39
CA TYR A 119 3.37 3.10 21.83
C TYR A 119 3.22 2.13 20.65
N HIS A 120 2.42 2.46 19.64
CA HIS A 120 2.31 1.68 18.41
C HIS A 120 3.68 1.52 17.73
N GLY A 121 4.39 2.63 17.52
CA GLY A 121 5.74 2.62 16.95
C GLY A 121 6.75 1.85 17.81
N LEU A 122 6.67 1.99 19.13
CA LEU A 122 7.51 1.26 20.08
C LEU A 122 7.28 -0.25 19.98
N ALA A 123 6.02 -0.70 19.98
CA ALA A 123 5.67 -2.12 19.92
C ALA A 123 6.25 -2.81 18.69
N PHE A 124 6.02 -2.24 17.50
CA PHE A 124 6.54 -2.82 16.25
C PHE A 124 8.06 -2.72 16.12
N LYS A 125 8.68 -1.65 16.65
CA LYS A 125 10.15 -1.56 16.74
C LYS A 125 10.71 -2.69 17.61
N THR A 126 10.12 -2.93 18.78
CA THR A 126 10.52 -3.99 19.71
C THR A 126 10.34 -5.38 19.10
N LEU A 127 9.21 -5.64 18.43
CA LEU A 127 8.94 -6.89 17.71
C LEU A 127 9.97 -7.16 16.60
N ALA A 128 10.23 -6.16 15.75
CA ALA A 128 11.18 -6.28 14.65
C ALA A 128 12.62 -6.59 15.14
N GLN A 129 13.08 -5.89 16.19
CA GLN A 129 14.40 -6.10 16.77
C GLN A 129 14.59 -7.53 17.31
N GLN A 130 13.54 -8.11 17.91
CA GLN A 130 13.61 -9.48 18.42
C GLN A 130 13.78 -10.50 17.29
N VAL A 131 13.03 -10.37 16.19
CA VAL A 131 13.18 -11.27 15.03
C VAL A 131 14.57 -11.13 14.41
N GLN A 132 15.07 -9.90 14.23
CA GLN A 132 16.42 -9.67 13.72
C GLN A 132 17.49 -10.33 14.61
N LYS A 133 17.34 -10.24 15.94
CA LYS A 133 18.24 -10.90 16.89
C LYS A 133 18.21 -12.42 16.72
N THR A 134 17.02 -13.01 16.65
CA THR A 134 16.85 -14.47 16.52
C THR A 134 17.41 -15.01 15.20
N VAL A 135 17.18 -14.31 14.08
CA VAL A 135 17.72 -14.72 12.75
C VAL A 135 19.25 -14.74 12.74
N ARG A 136 19.89 -13.78 13.43
CA ARG A 136 21.36 -13.69 13.57
C ARG A 136 21.94 -14.82 14.42
N THR A 137 21.18 -15.33 15.39
CA THR A 137 21.64 -16.38 16.31
C THR A 137 21.43 -17.80 15.78
N VAL A 138 20.71 -18.00 14.67
CA VAL A 138 20.57 -19.32 14.04
C VAL A 138 21.95 -19.87 13.66
N ARG A 139 22.27 -21.10 14.11
CA ARG A 139 23.61 -21.73 13.98
C ARG A 139 24.20 -21.68 12.58
N GLY A 140 23.38 -21.87 11.54
CA GLY A 140 23.80 -21.81 10.12
C GLY A 140 24.14 -20.41 9.58
N ASN A 141 23.81 -19.35 10.32
CA ASN A 141 23.97 -17.97 9.90
C ASN A 141 25.05 -17.21 10.67
N GLN A 142 25.37 -17.63 11.91
CA GLN A 142 26.22 -16.87 12.84
C GLN A 142 27.58 -16.43 12.25
N TRP A 143 28.20 -17.28 11.45
CA TRP A 143 29.51 -17.01 10.85
C TRP A 143 29.46 -15.81 9.89
N MET A 144 28.34 -15.59 9.20
CA MET A 144 28.18 -14.50 8.22
C MET A 144 28.22 -13.12 8.87
N PHE A 145 27.86 -13.03 10.15
CA PHE A 145 27.83 -11.76 10.92
C PHE A 145 29.12 -11.51 11.70
N ARG A 146 29.98 -12.51 11.89
CA ARG A 146 31.25 -12.40 12.63
C ARG A 146 32.45 -12.16 11.73
N MET A 147 32.28 -12.28 10.42
CA MET A 147 33.34 -12.23 9.43
C MET A 147 33.60 -10.78 9.00
N GLY A 148 34.78 -10.24 9.34
CA GLY A 148 35.17 -8.86 9.01
C GLY A 148 36.36 -8.73 8.07
N HIS A 149 37.03 -9.82 7.68
CA HIS A 149 38.24 -9.78 6.85
C HIS A 149 38.33 -10.94 5.83
N PRO A 150 38.69 -10.71 4.56
CA PRO A 150 38.75 -11.72 3.48
C PRO A 150 39.59 -12.98 3.77
N LEU A 151 40.58 -12.89 4.66
CA LEU A 151 41.41 -14.04 5.03
C LEU A 151 40.64 -15.14 5.76
N ASP A 152 39.59 -14.78 6.49
CA ASP A 152 38.74 -15.72 7.24
C ASP A 152 37.58 -16.26 6.40
N TYR A 153 37.56 -15.99 5.08
CA TYR A 153 36.48 -16.36 4.18
C TYR A 153 36.40 -17.89 4.00
N PRO A 154 35.31 -18.55 4.45
CA PRO A 154 35.30 -20.01 4.58
C PRO A 154 34.79 -20.74 3.33
N LEU A 155 34.13 -20.05 2.39
CA LEU A 155 33.48 -20.68 1.25
C LEU A 155 34.43 -20.82 0.06
N LYS A 156 34.22 -21.89 -0.71
CA LYS A 156 34.85 -22.12 -2.02
C LYS A 156 33.80 -22.68 -2.97
N LEU A 157 33.93 -22.38 -4.26
CA LEU A 157 33.08 -22.98 -5.27
C LEU A 157 33.37 -24.47 -5.40
N ARG A 158 32.33 -25.28 -5.58
CA ARG A 158 32.43 -26.70 -5.90
C ARG A 158 33.21 -26.91 -7.19
N ARG A 159 34.11 -27.89 -7.19
CA ARG A 159 35.05 -28.16 -8.27
C ARG A 159 34.34 -28.48 -9.58
N GLU A 160 33.19 -29.12 -9.52
CA GLU A 160 32.35 -29.46 -10.67
C GLU A 160 31.87 -28.24 -11.46
N LEU A 161 31.87 -27.03 -10.87
CA LEU A 161 31.55 -25.77 -11.55
C LEU A 161 32.77 -25.09 -12.17
N LEU A 162 33.96 -25.62 -11.94
CA LEU A 162 35.24 -25.12 -12.44
C LEU A 162 35.83 -26.04 -13.53
N GLU A 163 35.29 -27.25 -13.68
CA GLU A 163 35.77 -28.26 -14.63
C GLU A 163 35.17 -28.03 -16.02
N ARG A 164 36.05 -27.73 -16.98
CA ARG A 164 35.74 -27.70 -18.42
C ARG A 164 36.46 -28.86 -19.10
N ALA A 165 35.86 -29.48 -20.12
CA ALA A 165 36.51 -30.57 -20.86
C ALA A 165 37.71 -30.05 -21.68
N THR A 166 37.59 -28.85 -22.26
CA THR A 166 38.67 -28.09 -22.90
C THR A 166 38.62 -26.61 -22.49
N SER A 167 39.66 -25.83 -22.76
CA SER A 167 39.63 -24.37 -22.52
C SER A 167 38.60 -23.63 -23.37
N GLU A 168 38.20 -24.24 -24.50
CA GLU A 168 37.21 -23.72 -25.45
C GLU A 168 35.76 -24.05 -25.06
N ASP A 169 35.59 -25.03 -24.17
CA ASP A 169 34.28 -25.40 -23.65
C ASP A 169 33.73 -24.33 -22.70
N PRO A 170 32.40 -24.21 -22.59
CA PRO A 170 31.80 -23.30 -21.63
C PRO A 170 32.07 -23.75 -20.19
N MET A 171 31.99 -22.78 -19.26
CA MET A 171 31.78 -23.13 -17.85
C MET A 171 30.45 -23.89 -17.68
N PRO A 172 30.41 -24.93 -16.84
CA PRO A 172 29.17 -25.54 -16.41
C PRO A 172 28.19 -24.51 -15.83
N VAL A 173 26.89 -24.73 -16.07
CA VAL A 173 25.81 -23.88 -15.54
C VAL A 173 25.04 -24.69 -14.51
N LEU A 174 25.05 -24.21 -13.26
CA LEU A 174 24.12 -24.72 -12.25
C LEU A 174 22.75 -24.07 -12.48
N PHE A 175 21.71 -24.90 -12.54
CA PHE A 175 20.34 -24.47 -12.77
C PHE A 175 19.44 -24.96 -11.62
N GLU A 176 18.79 -24.03 -10.93
CA GLU A 176 17.82 -24.30 -9.87
C GLU A 176 16.42 -23.89 -10.36
N GLU A 177 15.44 -24.75 -10.13
CA GLU A 177 14.02 -24.43 -10.26
C GLU A 177 13.34 -24.60 -8.91
N THR A 178 12.36 -23.75 -8.62
CA THR A 178 11.60 -23.83 -7.37
C THR A 178 10.12 -23.58 -7.66
N ALA A 179 9.26 -24.37 -7.03
CA ALA A 179 7.82 -24.18 -7.11
C ALA A 179 7.40 -22.90 -6.37
N VAL A 180 6.16 -22.46 -6.56
CA VAL A 180 5.55 -21.43 -5.71
C VAL A 180 4.55 -22.06 -4.76
N ARG A 181 4.24 -21.37 -3.66
CA ARG A 181 3.23 -21.85 -2.72
C ARG A 181 1.82 -21.47 -3.21
N MET A 182 0.87 -22.36 -2.99
CA MET A 182 -0.56 -22.11 -3.01
C MET A 182 -1.13 -22.61 -1.67
N ASP A 183 -1.71 -21.72 -0.87
CA ASP A 183 -2.31 -22.08 0.41
C ASP A 183 -3.79 -22.44 0.26
N LEU A 184 -4.22 -23.53 0.93
CA LEU A 184 -5.64 -23.85 1.09
C LEU A 184 -6.18 -23.24 2.38
N SER A 185 -5.32 -23.07 3.38
CA SER A 185 -5.63 -22.31 4.58
C SER A 185 -4.35 -21.83 5.25
N HIS A 186 -4.26 -20.52 5.45
CA HIS A 186 -3.25 -19.86 6.29
C HIS A 186 -3.74 -19.66 7.75
N ALA A 187 -4.88 -20.27 8.12
CA ALA A 187 -5.55 -20.12 9.42
C ALA A 187 -5.55 -18.67 9.97
N ALA A 188 -6.05 -17.74 9.14
CA ALA A 188 -6.06 -16.30 9.44
C ALA A 188 -4.67 -15.71 9.82
N TRP A 189 -3.66 -15.93 8.96
CA TRP A 189 -2.29 -15.41 9.09
C TRP A 189 -1.61 -15.84 10.40
N SER A 190 -1.85 -17.09 10.81
CA SER A 190 -1.27 -17.60 12.05
C SER A 190 0.26 -17.81 11.98
N ASP A 191 0.85 -17.66 10.80
CA ASP A 191 2.27 -17.85 10.48
C ASP A 191 3.14 -16.60 10.60
N ILE A 192 2.55 -15.43 10.90
CA ILE A 192 3.32 -14.22 11.21
C ILE A 192 4.29 -14.54 12.35
N PHE A 193 5.58 -14.22 12.19
CA PHE A 193 6.63 -14.62 13.15
C PHE A 193 6.27 -14.29 14.61
N PHE A 194 5.78 -13.07 14.86
CA PHE A 194 5.42 -12.59 16.20
C PHE A 194 4.29 -13.41 16.83
N LEU A 195 3.34 -13.88 16.02
CA LEU A 195 2.22 -14.68 16.47
C LEU A 195 2.66 -16.13 16.68
N GLY A 196 3.38 -16.72 15.73
CA GLY A 196 3.85 -18.10 15.81
C GLY A 196 4.83 -18.35 16.96
N MET A 197 5.62 -17.35 17.34
CA MET A 197 6.52 -17.42 18.49
C MET A 197 5.80 -17.23 19.83
N ASP A 198 4.60 -16.66 19.86
CA ASP A 198 3.83 -16.43 21.09
C ASP A 198 2.74 -17.48 21.32
N TYR A 199 2.13 -17.99 20.26
CA TYR A 199 1.14 -19.07 20.32
C TYR A 199 1.45 -20.15 19.25
N PRO A 200 2.52 -20.93 19.45
CA PRO A 200 2.96 -21.93 18.48
C PRO A 200 1.89 -22.99 18.17
N ASP A 201 1.12 -23.41 19.18
CA ASP A 201 0.07 -24.43 19.01
C ASP A 201 -1.05 -23.99 18.05
N GLY A 202 -1.32 -22.68 18.00
CA GLY A 202 -2.30 -22.07 17.11
C GLY A 202 -1.71 -21.51 15.82
N ALA A 203 -0.43 -21.74 15.54
CA ALA A 203 0.25 -21.29 14.33
C ALA A 203 0.38 -22.45 13.34
N LYS A 204 -0.58 -22.55 12.41
CA LYS A 204 -0.68 -23.69 11.49
C LYS A 204 -1.14 -23.24 10.11
N VAL A 205 -0.52 -23.80 9.09
CA VAL A 205 -0.82 -23.50 7.68
C VAL A 205 -0.80 -24.79 6.87
N LEU A 206 -1.73 -24.91 5.92
CA LEU A 206 -1.71 -25.93 4.89
C LEU A 206 -1.47 -25.29 3.53
N ASN A 207 -0.33 -25.60 2.93
CA ASN A 207 -0.01 -25.13 1.59
C ASN A 207 0.44 -26.27 0.66
N ILE A 208 0.52 -25.95 -0.62
CA ILE A 208 0.79 -26.84 -1.73
C ILE A 208 1.85 -26.18 -2.60
N SER A 209 2.87 -26.92 -3.01
CA SER A 209 3.84 -26.45 -4.00
C SER A 209 3.28 -26.72 -5.39
N VAL A 210 3.23 -25.69 -6.24
CA VAL A 210 2.61 -25.79 -7.56
C VAL A 210 3.52 -25.31 -8.68
N ASN A 211 3.43 -26.01 -9.81
CA ASN A 211 3.83 -25.57 -11.14
C ASN A 211 2.70 -24.75 -11.75
N LEU A 212 3.01 -23.77 -12.58
CA LEU A 212 1.99 -22.90 -13.21
C LEU A 212 2.27 -22.71 -14.70
N GLY A 213 1.19 -22.44 -15.43
CA GLY A 213 1.17 -21.93 -16.79
C GLY A 213 -0.05 -21.03 -16.97
N VAL A 214 0.07 -19.95 -17.74
CA VAL A 214 -1.06 -19.09 -18.07
C VAL A 214 -1.89 -19.76 -19.17
N HIS A 215 -3.16 -20.00 -18.87
CA HIS A 215 -4.06 -20.70 -19.75
C HIS A 215 -4.20 -20.00 -21.10
N GLY A 216 -4.09 -20.74 -22.20
CA GLY A 216 -4.14 -20.20 -23.57
C GLY A 216 -2.86 -19.52 -24.06
N ARG A 217 -1.88 -19.25 -23.17
CA ARG A 217 -0.54 -18.75 -23.54
C ARG A 217 0.50 -19.85 -23.47
N ASP A 218 0.53 -20.60 -22.38
CA ASP A 218 1.54 -21.60 -22.09
C ASP A 218 1.02 -23.00 -22.42
N ALA A 219 1.85 -23.82 -23.08
CA ALA A 219 1.48 -25.20 -23.44
C ALA A 219 1.60 -26.19 -22.26
N GLU A 220 2.44 -25.89 -21.27
CA GLU A 220 2.77 -26.78 -20.15
C GLU A 220 2.93 -25.99 -18.85
N THR A 221 2.62 -26.61 -17.72
CA THR A 221 2.89 -26.06 -16.38
C THR A 221 4.33 -26.33 -15.97
N ARG A 222 5.01 -25.33 -15.39
CA ARG A 222 6.41 -25.47 -14.94
C ARG A 222 6.65 -24.76 -13.60
N PRO A 223 7.75 -25.07 -12.89
CA PRO A 223 8.18 -24.28 -11.75
C PRO A 223 8.30 -22.80 -12.16
N PRO A 224 7.64 -21.87 -11.46
CA PRO A 224 7.58 -20.49 -11.93
C PRO A 224 8.84 -19.66 -11.72
N VAL A 225 9.67 -20.05 -10.74
CA VAL A 225 10.90 -19.34 -10.42
C VAL A 225 12.09 -20.24 -10.73
N CYS A 226 13.09 -19.66 -11.39
CA CYS A 226 14.34 -20.36 -11.64
C CYS A 226 15.54 -19.42 -11.60
N ALA A 227 16.70 -19.99 -11.37
CA ALA A 227 17.95 -19.25 -11.29
C ALA A 227 19.13 -20.05 -11.87
N PHE A 228 20.12 -19.31 -12.35
CA PHE A 228 21.31 -19.85 -13.02
C PHE A 228 22.56 -19.27 -12.38
N LEU A 229 23.60 -20.09 -12.22
CA LEU A 229 24.91 -19.66 -11.76
C LEU A 229 26.00 -20.24 -12.64
N ARG A 230 26.96 -19.41 -13.03
CA ARG A 230 28.19 -19.84 -13.69
C ARG A 230 29.38 -18.98 -13.27
N VAL A 231 30.57 -19.49 -13.52
CA VAL A 231 31.82 -18.73 -13.36
C VAL A 231 32.09 -17.93 -14.63
N ILE A 232 32.60 -16.71 -14.46
CA ILE A 232 33.01 -15.82 -15.56
C ILE A 232 34.47 -15.40 -15.38
N ASP A 233 35.14 -15.12 -16.49
CA ASP A 233 36.57 -14.76 -16.53
C ASP A 233 36.81 -13.26 -16.28
N GLU A 234 36.02 -12.69 -15.36
CA GLU A 234 36.13 -11.29 -14.89
C GLU A 234 35.91 -11.25 -13.37
N PRO A 235 36.69 -10.47 -12.60
CA PRO A 235 36.56 -10.40 -11.14
C PRO A 235 35.39 -9.51 -10.69
N VAL A 236 34.18 -9.81 -11.19
CA VAL A 236 32.94 -9.09 -10.88
C VAL A 236 31.84 -10.04 -10.45
N LEU A 237 30.86 -9.51 -9.73
CA LEU A 237 29.59 -10.20 -9.50
C LEU A 237 28.57 -9.66 -10.51
N ARG A 238 28.33 -10.40 -11.58
CA ARG A 238 27.31 -10.06 -12.59
C ARG A 238 25.96 -10.56 -12.12
N LEU A 239 25.04 -9.63 -11.86
CA LEU A 239 23.68 -9.95 -11.45
C LEU A 239 22.74 -9.61 -12.61
N THR A 240 21.84 -10.55 -12.92
CA THR A 240 20.90 -10.39 -14.04
C THR A 240 19.50 -10.86 -13.65
N SER A 241 18.47 -10.07 -13.94
CA SER A 241 17.08 -10.50 -13.91
C SER A 241 16.51 -10.43 -15.32
N VAL A 242 16.14 -11.59 -15.85
CA VAL A 242 15.62 -11.73 -17.21
C VAL A 242 14.25 -11.08 -17.34
N ASP A 243 13.39 -11.27 -16.34
CA ASP A 243 12.02 -10.73 -16.30
C ASP A 243 11.97 -9.22 -16.12
N LEU A 244 12.95 -8.63 -15.42
CA LEU A 244 13.08 -7.18 -15.27
C LEU A 244 13.91 -6.53 -16.39
N GLY A 245 14.52 -7.31 -17.30
CA GLY A 245 15.40 -6.77 -18.34
C GLY A 245 16.69 -6.12 -17.80
N ALA A 246 17.04 -6.38 -16.54
CA ALA A 246 18.06 -5.66 -15.80
C ALA A 246 19.34 -6.51 -15.65
N THR A 247 20.50 -5.88 -15.82
CA THR A 247 21.81 -6.52 -15.61
C THR A 247 22.82 -5.50 -15.12
N THR A 248 23.62 -5.86 -14.12
CA THR A 248 24.65 -5.00 -13.53
C THR A 248 25.90 -5.82 -13.19
N ASP A 249 27.06 -5.27 -13.52
CA ASP A 249 28.36 -5.76 -13.03
C ASP A 249 28.70 -5.05 -11.73
N VAL A 250 28.55 -5.76 -10.61
CA VAL A 250 28.86 -5.25 -9.28
C VAL A 250 30.37 -5.39 -9.05
N LYS A 251 31.03 -4.26 -8.78
CA LYS A 251 32.50 -4.18 -8.68
C LYS A 251 33.01 -3.89 -7.27
N THR A 252 32.17 -3.33 -6.41
CA THR A 252 32.53 -2.97 -5.03
C THR A 252 31.59 -3.60 -4.02
N LEU A 253 32.02 -3.72 -2.76
CA LEU A 253 31.16 -4.21 -1.68
C LEU A 253 29.98 -3.26 -1.43
N ASP A 254 30.18 -1.95 -1.47
CA ASP A 254 29.12 -0.97 -1.25
C ASP A 254 27.95 -1.14 -2.24
N GLU A 255 28.26 -1.47 -3.50
CA GLU A 255 27.25 -1.74 -4.52
C GLU A 255 26.42 -3.01 -4.26
N VAL A 256 26.99 -3.99 -3.55
CA VAL A 256 26.26 -5.21 -3.10
C VAL A 256 25.24 -4.84 -2.03
N PHE A 257 25.56 -3.89 -1.14
CA PHE A 257 24.67 -3.46 -0.04
C PHE A 257 23.76 -2.27 -0.41
N ASP A 258 23.87 -1.73 -1.63
CA ASP A 258 22.95 -0.74 -2.18
C ASP A 258 21.83 -1.40 -3.00
N PHE A 259 20.68 -1.60 -2.34
CA PHE A 259 19.52 -2.29 -2.92
C PHE A 259 18.65 -1.38 -3.80
N ALA A 260 18.87 -0.06 -3.79
CA ALA A 260 18.05 0.90 -4.55
C ALA A 260 18.72 1.39 -5.83
N LYS A 261 20.04 1.21 -5.95
CA LYS A 261 20.82 1.60 -7.13
C LYS A 261 20.26 1.05 -8.44
N ASP A 262 19.67 -0.14 -8.40
CA ASP A 262 19.14 -0.86 -9.56
C ASP A 262 17.98 -1.79 -9.15
N TYR A 263 17.32 -2.40 -10.14
CA TYR A 263 16.21 -3.33 -9.93
C TYR A 263 16.62 -4.72 -9.41
N LEU A 264 17.89 -4.95 -9.06
CA LEU A 264 18.45 -6.26 -8.70
C LEU A 264 18.61 -6.45 -7.18
N GLY A 265 17.95 -5.60 -6.37
CA GLY A 265 18.01 -5.67 -4.90
C GLY A 265 17.69 -7.07 -4.33
N LEU A 266 16.77 -7.83 -4.92
CA LEU A 266 16.47 -9.20 -4.48
C LEU A 266 17.64 -10.16 -4.71
N LEU A 267 18.36 -10.04 -5.85
CA LEU A 267 19.57 -10.85 -6.10
C LEU A 267 20.68 -10.47 -5.12
N LYS A 268 20.86 -9.18 -4.84
CA LYS A 268 21.80 -8.69 -3.82
C LYS A 268 21.47 -9.29 -2.44
N ALA A 269 20.20 -9.27 -2.05
CA ALA A 269 19.72 -9.89 -0.82
C ALA A 269 20.05 -11.39 -0.77
N ALA A 270 19.83 -12.11 -1.87
CA ALA A 270 20.10 -13.54 -1.96
C ALA A 270 21.60 -13.87 -1.82
N VAL A 271 22.47 -13.09 -2.48
CA VAL A 271 23.93 -13.23 -2.41
C VAL A 271 24.42 -13.00 -0.98
N ILE A 272 23.88 -11.99 -0.29
CA ILE A 272 24.22 -11.71 1.11
C ILE A 272 23.70 -12.81 2.03
N ALA A 273 22.42 -13.18 1.90
CA ALA A 273 21.77 -14.16 2.76
C ALA A 273 22.32 -15.58 2.57
N ALA A 274 22.81 -15.93 1.38
CA ALA A 274 23.48 -17.20 1.12
C ALA A 274 24.92 -17.26 1.69
N GLY A 275 25.46 -16.13 2.15
CA GLY A 275 26.82 -16.01 2.65
C GLY A 275 27.88 -15.89 1.57
N VAL A 276 27.50 -15.75 0.29
CA VAL A 276 28.45 -15.51 -0.80
C VAL A 276 29.20 -14.20 -0.54
N ILE A 277 28.47 -13.14 -0.15
CA ILE A 277 29.04 -11.91 0.41
C ILE A 277 28.50 -11.73 1.84
N PRO A 278 29.24 -12.17 2.87
CA PRO A 278 28.78 -12.12 4.26
C PRO A 278 28.40 -10.72 4.74
N SER A 279 27.33 -10.60 5.53
CA SER A 279 26.88 -9.31 6.06
C SER A 279 27.91 -8.58 6.92
N GLY A 280 28.82 -9.31 7.59
CA GLY A 280 29.89 -8.70 8.39
C GLY A 280 30.94 -7.92 7.58
N LEU A 281 30.96 -8.07 6.25
CA LEU A 281 31.85 -7.31 5.36
C LEU A 281 31.30 -5.93 4.98
N GLU A 282 30.05 -5.63 5.31
CA GLU A 282 29.47 -4.30 5.06
C GLU A 282 30.29 -3.22 5.78
N GLY A 283 30.80 -2.23 5.05
CA GLY A 283 31.62 -1.16 5.63
C GLY A 283 33.03 -1.57 6.09
N SER A 284 33.50 -2.77 5.74
CA SER A 284 34.86 -3.26 6.08
C SER A 284 36.00 -2.58 5.33
N GLY A 285 35.70 -1.83 4.25
CA GLY A 285 36.69 -1.19 3.38
C GLY A 285 37.44 -2.14 2.43
N GLN A 286 37.08 -3.42 2.40
CA GLN A 286 37.74 -4.47 1.63
C GLN A 286 37.29 -4.48 0.15
N ALA A 287 38.10 -5.06 -0.73
CA ALA A 287 37.75 -5.18 -2.15
C ALA A 287 36.91 -6.44 -2.43
N LEU A 288 35.86 -6.29 -3.23
CA LEU A 288 35.03 -7.43 -3.69
C LEU A 288 35.86 -8.48 -4.44
N SER A 289 36.85 -8.04 -5.23
CA SER A 289 37.74 -8.92 -5.99
C SER A 289 38.56 -9.87 -5.12
N GLU A 290 38.90 -9.48 -3.89
CA GLU A 290 39.62 -10.36 -2.94
C GLU A 290 38.74 -11.51 -2.46
N ILE A 291 37.46 -11.23 -2.21
CA ILE A 291 36.47 -12.25 -1.86
C ILE A 291 36.24 -13.20 -3.03
N LEU A 292 36.04 -12.67 -4.23
CA LEU A 292 35.87 -13.48 -5.45
C LEU A 292 37.11 -14.34 -5.73
N SER A 293 38.31 -13.81 -5.52
CA SER A 293 39.57 -14.56 -5.67
C SER A 293 39.63 -15.78 -4.75
N LYS A 294 39.15 -15.67 -3.51
CA LYS A 294 39.06 -16.79 -2.56
C LYS A 294 37.96 -17.79 -2.94
N LEU A 295 36.83 -17.29 -3.42
CA LEU A 295 35.64 -18.08 -3.72
C LEU A 295 35.78 -18.90 -5.02
N VAL A 296 36.16 -18.25 -6.13
CA VAL A 296 36.18 -18.83 -7.49
C VAL A 296 37.56 -18.90 -8.14
N GLY A 297 38.57 -18.24 -7.55
CA GLY A 297 39.93 -18.15 -8.07
C GLY A 297 40.29 -16.77 -8.62
N PRO A 298 41.59 -16.48 -8.79
CA PRO A 298 42.07 -15.14 -9.16
C PRO A 298 41.59 -14.72 -10.56
N GLY A 299 41.19 -13.45 -10.68
CA GLY A 299 40.73 -12.86 -11.95
C GLY A 299 39.37 -13.35 -12.44
N ARG A 300 38.69 -14.20 -11.67
CA ARG A 300 37.37 -14.75 -11.99
C ARG A 300 36.29 -14.18 -11.09
N GLY A 301 35.06 -14.33 -11.53
CA GLY A 301 33.87 -13.87 -10.83
C GLY A 301 32.68 -14.79 -11.08
N LEU A 302 31.51 -14.32 -10.71
CA LEU A 302 30.27 -15.08 -10.78
C LEU A 302 29.22 -14.32 -11.57
N GLU A 303 28.49 -15.04 -12.41
CA GLU A 303 27.27 -14.56 -13.00
C GLU A 303 26.09 -15.33 -12.42
N ILE A 304 25.14 -14.59 -11.84
CA ILE A 304 23.92 -15.12 -11.26
C ILE A 304 22.74 -14.46 -12.00
N ALA A 305 21.95 -15.28 -12.67
CA ALA A 305 20.75 -14.84 -13.35
C ALA A 305 19.49 -15.40 -12.70
N SER A 306 18.46 -14.58 -12.55
CA SER A 306 17.13 -14.97 -12.10
C SER A 306 16.11 -14.83 -13.22
N GLN A 307 15.07 -15.65 -13.19
CA GLN A 307 13.92 -15.55 -14.09
C GLN A 307 12.64 -15.98 -13.37
N VAL A 308 11.66 -15.08 -13.39
CA VAL A 308 10.26 -15.40 -13.07
C VAL A 308 9.52 -15.58 -14.39
N ARG A 309 8.86 -16.73 -14.58
CA ARG A 309 8.20 -17.09 -15.85
C ARG A 309 6.83 -16.43 -15.99
N ASP A 310 6.84 -15.11 -16.20
CA ASP A 310 5.69 -14.26 -16.50
C ASP A 310 4.46 -14.51 -15.61
N ILE A 311 4.70 -14.70 -14.31
CA ILE A 311 3.65 -14.64 -13.29
C ILE A 311 3.44 -13.17 -12.93
N PRO A 312 2.21 -12.66 -13.06
CA PRO A 312 1.86 -11.33 -12.59
C PRO A 312 2.30 -11.00 -11.17
N LYS A 313 2.81 -9.78 -10.98
CA LYS A 313 2.93 -9.20 -9.63
C LYS A 313 1.56 -9.16 -8.97
N GLY A 314 1.49 -9.49 -7.68
CA GLY A 314 0.23 -9.54 -6.94
C GLY A 314 -0.49 -10.90 -6.96
N SER A 315 0.13 -11.94 -7.53
CA SER A 315 -0.43 -13.31 -7.59
C SER A 315 -0.72 -13.99 -6.24
N ARG A 316 -0.19 -13.45 -5.14
CA ARG A 316 -0.34 -13.99 -3.76
C ARG A 316 0.28 -15.37 -3.55
N LEU A 317 1.12 -15.83 -4.47
CA LEU A 317 1.84 -17.10 -4.40
C LEU A 317 3.24 -17.00 -3.75
N ALA A 318 3.54 -15.86 -3.10
CA ALA A 318 4.86 -15.54 -2.52
C ALA A 318 6.04 -15.74 -3.50
N VAL A 319 5.88 -15.27 -4.74
CA VAL A 319 6.88 -15.44 -5.82
C VAL A 319 8.24 -14.87 -5.41
N SER A 320 8.29 -13.68 -4.79
CA SER A 320 9.53 -13.04 -4.37
C SER A 320 10.31 -13.88 -3.35
N THR A 321 9.62 -14.42 -2.34
CA THR A 321 10.26 -15.22 -1.30
C THR A 321 10.71 -16.58 -1.82
N ASN A 322 9.92 -17.21 -2.69
CA ASN A 322 10.34 -18.46 -3.34
C ASN A 322 11.50 -18.22 -4.32
N LEU A 323 11.56 -17.07 -5.00
CA LEU A 323 12.71 -16.68 -5.82
C LEU A 323 13.96 -16.48 -4.96
N LEU A 324 13.81 -15.82 -3.80
CA LEU A 324 14.89 -15.66 -2.83
C LEU A 324 15.37 -17.02 -2.33
N GLY A 325 14.46 -17.93 -1.97
CA GLY A 325 14.78 -19.32 -1.62
C GLY A 325 15.52 -20.06 -2.74
N CYS A 326 15.07 -19.92 -3.99
CA CYS A 326 15.70 -20.49 -5.18
C CYS A 326 17.15 -20.00 -5.36
N LEU A 327 17.38 -18.68 -5.26
CA LEU A 327 18.71 -18.09 -5.39
C LEU A 327 19.63 -18.49 -4.23
N ILE A 328 19.11 -18.55 -3.01
CA ILE A 328 19.87 -18.99 -1.84
C ILE A 328 20.25 -20.46 -1.97
N ALA A 329 19.32 -21.33 -2.38
CA ALA A 329 19.59 -22.75 -2.64
C ALA A 329 20.69 -22.93 -3.69
N LEU A 330 20.58 -22.21 -4.81
CA LEU A 330 21.57 -22.21 -5.89
C LEU A 330 22.97 -21.84 -5.38
N CYS A 331 23.10 -20.73 -4.65
CA CYS A 331 24.36 -20.28 -4.08
C CYS A 331 24.91 -21.26 -3.03
N MET A 332 24.07 -21.79 -2.15
CA MET A 332 24.47 -22.77 -1.14
C MET A 332 25.02 -24.05 -1.78
N ARG A 333 24.38 -24.54 -2.85
CA ARG A 333 24.85 -25.69 -3.62
C ARG A 333 26.20 -25.42 -4.28
N ALA A 334 26.32 -24.27 -4.93
CA ALA A 334 27.54 -23.87 -5.61
C ALA A 334 28.74 -23.75 -4.66
N THR A 335 28.50 -23.39 -3.40
CA THR A 335 29.54 -23.16 -2.38
C THR A 335 29.77 -24.34 -1.43
N GLY A 336 29.14 -25.49 -1.68
CA GLY A 336 29.30 -26.70 -0.85
C GLY A 336 28.65 -26.61 0.54
N GLN A 337 27.72 -25.67 0.73
CA GLN A 337 26.93 -25.56 1.97
C GLN A 337 25.79 -26.60 2.01
N THR A 338 25.49 -27.26 0.88
CA THR A 338 24.62 -28.43 0.78
C THR A 338 25.46 -29.70 0.53
N ALA A 339 24.92 -30.86 0.88
CA ALA A 339 25.55 -32.16 0.64
C ALA A 339 25.71 -32.45 -0.86
N SER A 340 24.70 -32.10 -1.67
CA SER A 340 24.67 -32.38 -3.10
C SER A 340 24.56 -31.11 -3.95
N LEU A 341 25.29 -31.09 -5.08
CA LEU A 341 25.24 -30.01 -6.05
C LEU A 341 23.92 -30.00 -6.82
N THR A 342 23.35 -31.18 -7.12
CA THR A 342 22.12 -31.36 -7.90
C THR A 342 21.09 -32.18 -7.11
N GLY A 343 19.86 -32.27 -7.62
CA GLY A 343 18.77 -33.04 -7.03
C GLY A 343 17.95 -32.27 -5.99
N ALA A 344 17.15 -33.00 -5.22
CA ALA A 344 16.32 -32.43 -4.16
C ALA A 344 17.15 -32.05 -2.93
N LEU A 345 16.62 -31.12 -2.13
CA LEU A 345 17.20 -30.72 -0.84
C LEU A 345 16.74 -31.67 0.29
N SER A 346 17.63 -31.92 1.25
CA SER A 346 17.28 -32.52 2.54
C SER A 346 16.52 -31.54 3.44
N GLU A 347 15.81 -32.06 4.46
CA GLU A 347 15.06 -31.22 5.39
C GLU A 347 15.92 -30.19 6.12
N ALA A 348 17.14 -30.57 6.55
CA ALA A 348 18.06 -29.66 7.22
C ALA A 348 18.51 -28.49 6.32
N GLU A 349 18.75 -28.77 5.03
CA GLU A 349 19.10 -27.75 4.05
C GLU A 349 17.93 -26.80 3.79
N ARG A 350 16.71 -27.33 3.59
CA ARG A 350 15.51 -26.50 3.41
C ARG A 350 15.26 -25.57 4.60
N ARG A 351 15.41 -26.06 5.83
CA ARG A 351 15.30 -25.23 7.05
C ARG A 351 16.33 -24.11 7.10
N THR A 352 17.56 -24.37 6.66
CA THR A 352 18.62 -23.35 6.57
C THR A 352 18.29 -22.31 5.50
N ILE A 353 17.82 -22.74 4.33
CA ILE A 353 17.37 -21.86 3.25
C ILE A 353 16.20 -20.99 3.72
N LEU A 354 15.20 -21.54 4.41
CA LEU A 354 14.11 -20.77 5.01
C LEU A 354 14.64 -19.69 5.96
N SER A 355 15.53 -20.05 6.88
CA SER A 355 16.11 -19.07 7.81
C SER A 355 16.83 -17.92 7.07
N ARG A 356 17.50 -18.22 5.96
CA ARG A 356 18.20 -17.23 5.14
C ARG A 356 17.27 -16.45 4.23
N ALA A 357 16.18 -17.05 3.75
CA ALA A 357 15.14 -16.34 3.02
C ALA A 357 14.48 -15.31 3.93
N ILE A 358 14.18 -15.66 5.19
CA ILE A 358 13.72 -14.71 6.20
C ILE A 358 14.74 -13.57 6.36
N LEU A 359 16.05 -13.88 6.50
CA LEU A 359 17.09 -12.85 6.55
C LEU A 359 17.06 -11.92 5.32
N GLY A 360 17.01 -12.48 4.12
CA GLY A 360 17.01 -11.72 2.87
C GLY A 360 15.77 -10.85 2.68
N GLU A 361 14.60 -11.30 3.13
CA GLU A 361 13.38 -10.47 3.17
C GLU A 361 13.57 -9.24 4.04
N TRP A 362 14.15 -9.40 5.23
CA TRP A 362 14.42 -8.29 6.15
C TRP A 362 15.49 -7.34 5.61
N LEU A 363 16.54 -7.86 4.97
CA LEU A 363 17.54 -7.03 4.26
C LEU A 363 16.90 -6.22 3.12
N GLY A 364 15.94 -6.82 2.40
CA GLY A 364 15.12 -6.13 1.39
C GLY A 364 14.02 -5.23 1.96
N GLY A 365 13.84 -5.20 3.29
CA GLY A 365 12.89 -4.35 3.98
C GLY A 365 11.44 -4.87 4.04
N SER A 366 11.18 -6.13 3.70
CA SER A 366 9.86 -6.77 3.84
C SER A 366 9.80 -7.67 5.09
N GLY A 367 8.71 -7.56 5.86
CA GLY A 367 8.37 -8.54 6.90
C GLY A 367 7.22 -9.43 6.41
N GLY A 368 7.36 -10.75 6.56
CA GLY A 368 6.38 -11.75 6.10
C GLY A 368 6.10 -12.84 7.15
N GLY A 369 5.48 -13.93 6.73
CA GLY A 369 5.31 -15.14 7.55
C GLY A 369 6.15 -16.29 6.99
N TRP A 370 6.46 -17.29 7.82
CA TRP A 370 7.40 -18.35 7.41
C TRP A 370 6.89 -19.23 6.26
N GLN A 371 5.58 -19.27 5.97
CA GLN A 371 5.05 -20.09 4.87
C GLN A 371 5.45 -19.55 3.50
N ASP A 372 5.95 -18.32 3.39
CA ASP A 372 6.23 -17.65 2.11
C ASP A 372 7.30 -18.40 1.30
N SER A 373 8.22 -19.09 1.99
CA SER A 373 9.22 -19.99 1.39
C SER A 373 8.69 -21.42 1.14
N GLY A 374 7.37 -21.64 1.24
CA GLY A 374 6.78 -22.97 1.18
C GLY A 374 7.01 -23.71 -0.14
N GLY A 375 7.34 -23.02 -1.24
CA GLY A 375 7.67 -23.62 -2.53
C GLY A 375 8.98 -24.40 -2.53
N VAL A 376 9.86 -24.17 -1.54
CA VAL A 376 11.11 -24.94 -1.35
C VAL A 376 10.84 -26.40 -0.97
N TRP A 377 9.72 -26.66 -0.28
CA TRP A 377 9.28 -28.00 0.06
C TRP A 377 8.41 -28.62 -1.03
N PRO A 378 8.39 -29.95 -1.18
CA PRO A 378 7.54 -30.63 -2.16
C PRO A 378 6.08 -30.74 -1.71
N GLY A 379 5.20 -30.91 -2.69
CA GLY A 379 3.84 -31.43 -2.53
C GLY A 379 2.94 -30.62 -1.61
N ILE A 380 2.02 -31.33 -0.96
CA ILE A 380 1.10 -30.81 0.06
C ILE A 380 1.79 -30.94 1.42
N LYS A 381 1.82 -29.87 2.21
CA LYS A 381 2.45 -29.88 3.54
C LYS A 381 1.67 -29.08 4.57
N LEU A 382 1.61 -29.65 5.75
CA LEU A 382 1.17 -28.98 6.97
C LEU A 382 2.41 -28.36 7.62
N ILE A 383 2.33 -27.09 7.94
CA ILE A 383 3.42 -26.34 8.55
C ILE A 383 2.95 -25.80 9.89
N GLU A 384 3.71 -26.05 10.95
CA GLU A 384 3.27 -25.85 12.33
C GLU A 384 4.33 -25.11 13.15
N GLY A 385 3.87 -24.15 13.96
CA GLY A 385 4.68 -23.56 15.01
C GLY A 385 5.12 -24.62 16.02
N MET A 386 6.29 -24.40 16.61
CA MET A 386 6.89 -25.34 17.57
C MET A 386 7.19 -24.62 18.86
N ALA A 387 6.94 -25.27 20.00
CA ALA A 387 7.36 -24.77 21.30
C ALA A 387 8.89 -24.62 21.36
N ALA A 388 9.37 -23.61 22.09
CA ALA A 388 10.79 -23.45 22.36
C ALA A 388 11.24 -24.43 23.45
N GLU A 389 12.37 -25.11 23.24
CA GLU A 389 12.94 -26.12 24.14
C GLU A 389 14.34 -25.70 24.60
N SER A 390 14.85 -26.37 25.64
CA SER A 390 16.22 -26.14 26.13
C SER A 390 17.24 -26.34 25.01
N GLY A 391 17.99 -25.27 24.69
CA GLY A 391 18.98 -25.24 23.59
C GLY A 391 18.61 -24.33 22.42
N ASP A 392 17.35 -23.91 22.31
CA ASP A 392 16.94 -22.88 21.35
C ASP A 392 17.33 -21.48 21.81
N SER A 393 17.58 -20.57 20.85
CA SER A 393 17.88 -19.16 21.18
C SER A 393 16.69 -18.41 21.79
N GLU A 394 15.50 -18.96 21.61
CA GLU A 394 14.20 -18.44 22.01
C GLU A 394 13.77 -18.92 23.40
N TYR A 395 14.40 -19.96 23.95
CA TYR A 395 14.01 -20.55 25.23
C TYR A 395 14.10 -19.53 26.37
N GLY A 396 13.02 -19.40 27.15
CA GLY A 396 12.87 -18.39 28.20
C GLY A 396 12.55 -16.97 27.71
N THR A 397 12.60 -16.71 26.40
CA THR A 397 12.23 -15.43 25.78
C THR A 397 10.84 -15.47 25.15
N SER A 398 10.54 -16.54 24.41
CA SER A 398 9.25 -16.77 23.74
C SER A 398 8.71 -18.17 23.99
N ARG A 399 7.40 -18.37 23.78
CA ARG A 399 6.75 -19.68 23.94
C ARG A 399 7.10 -20.63 22.80
N GLY A 400 7.26 -20.11 21.58
CA GLY A 400 7.61 -20.83 20.37
C GLY A 400 8.94 -20.41 19.73
N ARG A 401 9.43 -21.26 18.81
CA ARG A 401 10.63 -21.05 17.97
C ARG A 401 10.30 -20.15 16.77
N LEU A 402 11.31 -19.50 16.20
CA LEU A 402 11.15 -18.77 14.93
C LEU A 402 10.84 -19.70 13.75
N LEU A 403 11.52 -20.85 13.68
CA LEU A 403 11.40 -21.78 12.55
C LEU A 403 10.32 -22.83 12.82
N PRO A 404 9.33 -23.00 11.93
CA PRO A 404 8.27 -23.98 12.07
C PRO A 404 8.76 -25.40 11.76
N LYS A 405 7.89 -26.39 11.97
CA LYS A 405 8.04 -27.77 11.46
C LYS A 405 7.24 -27.92 10.17
N HIS A 406 7.84 -28.55 9.15
CA HIS A 406 7.15 -28.92 7.92
C HIS A 406 6.86 -30.42 7.92
N THR A 407 5.60 -30.80 7.73
CA THR A 407 5.17 -32.19 7.58
C THR A 407 4.63 -32.37 6.17
N VAL A 408 5.44 -32.95 5.28
CA VAL A 408 5.01 -33.30 3.92
C VAL A 408 4.00 -34.44 4.01
N LEU A 409 2.81 -34.22 3.48
CA LEU A 409 1.76 -35.22 3.40
C LEU A 409 1.98 -35.96 2.08
N GLY A 410 2.47 -37.19 2.14
CA GLY A 410 2.78 -38.03 0.97
C GLY A 410 1.55 -38.66 0.32
N THR A 411 1.77 -39.58 -0.62
CA THR A 411 0.69 -40.33 -1.29
C THR A 411 0.02 -41.36 -0.39
N ASP A 412 0.68 -41.73 0.69
CA ASP A 412 0.18 -42.55 1.80
C ASP A 412 -0.88 -41.81 2.63
N ALA A 413 -0.70 -40.50 2.86
CA ALA A 413 -1.63 -39.67 3.61
C ALA A 413 -2.72 -39.04 2.72
N ILE A 414 -2.34 -38.55 1.53
CA ILE A 414 -3.26 -37.96 0.55
C ILE A 414 -3.03 -38.66 -0.79
N THR A 415 -3.95 -39.55 -1.14
CA THR A 415 -3.83 -40.43 -2.30
C THR A 415 -3.64 -39.69 -3.62
N ALA A 416 -3.02 -40.35 -4.61
CA ALA A 416 -2.89 -39.81 -5.97
C ALA A 416 -4.26 -39.44 -6.59
N ARG A 417 -5.31 -40.21 -6.29
CA ARG A 417 -6.68 -39.91 -6.70
C ARG A 417 -7.15 -38.58 -6.12
N THR A 418 -6.98 -38.34 -4.82
CA THR A 418 -7.38 -37.09 -4.18
C THR A 418 -6.62 -35.89 -4.76
N ARG A 419 -5.32 -36.04 -4.98
CA ARG A 419 -4.48 -34.99 -5.61
C ARG A 419 -4.98 -34.64 -7.00
N LYS A 420 -5.36 -35.65 -7.79
CA LYS A 420 -5.93 -35.45 -9.12
C LYS A 420 -7.30 -34.77 -9.05
N GLU A 421 -8.20 -35.24 -8.19
CA GLU A 421 -9.52 -34.62 -7.98
C GLU A 421 -9.41 -33.15 -7.53
N LEU A 422 -8.45 -32.83 -6.65
CA LEU A 422 -8.18 -31.46 -6.21
C LEU A 422 -7.76 -30.56 -7.38
N GLN A 423 -6.79 -31.04 -8.19
CA GLN A 423 -6.35 -30.32 -9.39
C GLN A 423 -7.49 -30.17 -10.40
N ASP A 424 -8.31 -31.20 -10.59
CA ASP A 424 -9.41 -31.21 -11.56
C ASP A 424 -10.63 -30.39 -11.07
N SER A 425 -10.77 -30.17 -9.76
CA SER A 425 -11.85 -29.36 -9.18
C SER A 425 -11.50 -27.87 -9.01
N LEU A 426 -10.22 -27.51 -8.90
CA LEU A 426 -9.80 -26.14 -8.58
C LEU A 426 -9.34 -25.38 -9.83
N ILE A 427 -9.87 -24.17 -10.01
CA ILE A 427 -9.43 -23.22 -11.05
C ILE A 427 -8.73 -22.06 -10.35
N LEU A 428 -7.44 -21.87 -10.62
CA LEU A 428 -6.67 -20.75 -10.10
C LEU A 428 -6.76 -19.56 -11.04
N VAL A 429 -6.89 -18.37 -10.47
CA VAL A 429 -7.02 -17.13 -11.24
C VAL A 429 -6.23 -16.00 -10.61
N HIS A 430 -5.90 -15.02 -11.44
CA HIS A 430 -5.50 -13.68 -11.01
C HIS A 430 -6.60 -12.69 -11.44
N GLY A 431 -7.27 -12.06 -10.49
CA GLY A 431 -8.37 -11.13 -10.76
C GLY A 431 -7.96 -9.77 -11.33
N GLY A 432 -6.66 -9.47 -11.35
CA GLY A 432 -6.07 -8.27 -11.97
C GLY A 432 -5.75 -7.15 -10.97
N MET A 433 -6.18 -7.25 -9.72
CA MET A 433 -5.87 -6.25 -8.69
C MET A 433 -4.46 -6.42 -8.13
N SER A 434 -3.81 -5.30 -7.82
CA SER A 434 -2.58 -5.25 -7.03
C SER A 434 -2.82 -4.35 -5.83
N GLN A 435 -2.51 -4.83 -4.63
CA GLN A 435 -2.81 -4.12 -3.39
C GLN A 435 -1.75 -4.37 -2.33
N ASN A 436 -1.45 -3.34 -1.53
CA ASN A 436 -0.52 -3.40 -0.43
C ASN A 436 -1.09 -4.21 0.75
N VAL A 437 -0.37 -5.23 1.20
CA VAL A 437 -0.74 -6.07 2.36
C VAL A 437 0.00 -5.70 3.64
N GLY A 438 0.96 -4.77 3.59
CA GLY A 438 1.75 -4.35 4.76
C GLY A 438 0.88 -3.98 5.99
N PRO A 439 -0.10 -3.07 5.85
CA PRO A 439 -0.99 -2.70 6.96
C PRO A 439 -1.81 -3.86 7.55
N ILE A 440 -2.07 -4.92 6.76
CA ILE A 440 -2.79 -6.10 7.27
C ILE A 440 -1.94 -6.87 8.28
N LEU A 441 -0.61 -6.96 8.07
CA LEU A 441 0.29 -7.65 8.99
C LEU A 441 0.30 -6.99 10.38
N GLU A 442 0.34 -5.65 10.41
CA GLU A 442 0.29 -4.88 11.66
C GLU A 442 -1.04 -5.10 12.38
N MET A 443 -2.16 -4.96 11.67
CA MET A 443 -3.51 -5.16 12.19
C MET A 443 -3.75 -6.57 12.77
N VAL A 444 -3.34 -7.63 12.06
CA VAL A 444 -3.50 -9.01 12.55
C VAL A 444 -2.68 -9.22 13.83
N THR A 445 -1.46 -8.66 13.87
CA THR A 445 -0.56 -8.74 15.03
C THR A 445 -1.15 -8.02 16.23
N GLU A 446 -1.66 -6.80 16.03
CA GLU A 446 -2.29 -5.98 17.07
C GLU A 446 -3.51 -6.68 17.66
N LYS A 447 -4.47 -7.09 16.81
CA LYS A 447 -5.70 -7.77 17.25
C LYS A 447 -5.42 -9.06 18.02
N TYR A 448 -4.36 -9.78 17.63
CA TYR A 448 -3.91 -10.96 18.34
C TYR A 448 -3.32 -10.64 19.72
N LEU A 449 -2.39 -9.67 19.82
CA LEU A 449 -1.73 -9.32 21.08
C LEU A 449 -2.68 -8.64 22.07
N LEU A 450 -3.71 -7.95 21.58
CA LEU A 450 -4.83 -7.44 22.37
C LEU A 450 -5.80 -8.54 22.83
N LYS A 451 -5.72 -9.74 22.23
CA LYS A 451 -6.62 -10.87 22.46
C LYS A 451 -8.10 -10.42 22.36
N LEU A 452 -8.46 -9.68 21.30
CA LEU A 452 -9.84 -9.22 21.11
C LEU A 452 -10.79 -10.43 21.01
N GLU A 453 -11.95 -10.38 21.67
CA GLU A 453 -12.82 -11.54 21.84
C GLU A 453 -13.28 -12.14 20.52
N LYS A 454 -13.82 -11.29 19.62
CA LYS A 454 -14.37 -11.74 18.33
C LYS A 454 -13.29 -12.37 17.47
N GLU A 455 -12.14 -11.71 17.36
CA GLU A 455 -11.00 -12.15 16.58
C GLU A 455 -10.31 -13.38 17.17
N TRP A 456 -10.28 -13.50 18.50
CA TRP A 456 -9.77 -14.70 19.17
C TRP A 456 -10.64 -15.92 18.88
N ASN A 457 -11.96 -15.78 18.99
CA ASN A 457 -12.91 -16.85 18.67
C ASN A 457 -12.84 -17.23 17.19
N ALA A 458 -12.78 -16.24 16.29
CA ALA A 458 -12.55 -16.46 14.86
C ALA A 458 -11.24 -17.22 14.59
N ARG A 459 -10.18 -16.96 15.36
CA ARG A 459 -8.90 -17.69 15.22
C ARG A 459 -9.03 -19.15 15.63
N ILE A 460 -9.77 -19.45 16.69
CA ILE A 460 -10.07 -20.83 17.11
C ILE A 460 -10.90 -21.54 16.02
N GLU A 461 -11.90 -20.88 15.47
CA GLU A 461 -12.72 -21.39 14.37
C GLU A 461 -11.85 -21.69 13.13
N ALA A 462 -10.96 -20.77 12.73
CA ALA A 462 -10.03 -20.99 11.61
C ALA A 462 -9.15 -22.23 11.80
N GLN A 463 -8.73 -22.52 13.05
CA GLN A 463 -7.97 -23.74 13.38
C GLN A 463 -8.82 -25.02 13.32
N GLN A 464 -10.11 -24.94 13.66
CA GLN A 464 -11.04 -26.05 13.48
C GLN A 464 -11.28 -26.33 12.00
N ILE A 465 -11.51 -25.27 11.21
CA ILE A 465 -11.68 -25.36 9.76
C ILE A 465 -10.43 -25.97 9.09
N LEU A 466 -9.23 -25.51 9.46
CA LEU A 466 -7.97 -26.07 8.96
C LEU A 466 -7.88 -27.58 9.20
N ARG A 467 -8.19 -28.05 10.41
CA ARG A 467 -8.23 -29.49 10.74
C ARG A 467 -9.22 -30.22 9.84
N GLY A 468 -10.42 -29.68 9.68
CA GLY A 468 -11.42 -30.23 8.77
C GLY A 468 -10.94 -30.31 7.32
N ILE A 469 -10.17 -29.33 6.83
CA ILE A 469 -9.61 -29.35 5.48
C ILE A 469 -8.59 -30.51 5.35
N VAL A 470 -7.71 -30.67 6.34
CA VAL A 470 -6.73 -31.77 6.36
C VAL A 470 -7.44 -33.13 6.38
N ASP A 471 -8.46 -33.29 7.21
CA ASP A 471 -9.22 -34.54 7.31
C ASP A 471 -9.98 -34.86 6.01
N ALA A 472 -10.58 -33.84 5.37
CA ALA A 472 -11.26 -33.98 4.08
C ALA A 472 -10.30 -34.36 2.95
N LEU A 473 -9.07 -33.83 2.94
CA LEU A 473 -8.04 -34.24 1.98
C LEU A 473 -7.60 -35.69 2.22
N LYS A 474 -7.46 -36.12 3.47
CA LYS A 474 -7.10 -37.51 3.79
C LYS A 474 -8.21 -38.50 3.40
N SER A 475 -9.47 -38.11 3.55
CA SER A 475 -10.63 -38.95 3.17
C SER A 475 -10.96 -38.91 1.67
N GLY A 476 -10.40 -37.96 0.92
CA GLY A 476 -10.68 -37.79 -0.51
C GLY A 476 -11.93 -36.96 -0.83
N ASP A 477 -12.47 -36.23 0.14
CA ASP A 477 -13.64 -35.36 -0.02
C ASP A 477 -13.27 -33.92 -0.40
N VAL A 478 -12.97 -33.71 -1.69
CA VAL A 478 -12.61 -32.39 -2.23
C VAL A 478 -13.78 -31.40 -2.19
N ALA A 479 -15.03 -31.89 -2.21
CA ALA A 479 -16.21 -31.02 -2.08
C ALA A 479 -16.28 -30.40 -0.67
N ARG A 480 -15.97 -31.18 0.37
CA ARG A 480 -15.87 -30.65 1.74
C ARG A 480 -14.72 -29.66 1.90
N VAL A 481 -13.58 -29.86 1.22
CA VAL A 481 -12.49 -28.87 1.15
C VAL A 481 -12.99 -27.54 0.57
N ALA A 482 -13.72 -27.59 -0.55
CA ALA A 482 -14.30 -26.40 -1.18
C ALA A 482 -15.28 -25.66 -0.26
N GLN A 483 -16.11 -26.39 0.48
CA GLN A 483 -17.03 -25.82 1.44
C GLN A 483 -16.28 -25.14 2.60
N LEU A 484 -15.34 -25.84 3.23
CA LEU A 484 -14.58 -25.35 4.37
C LEU A 484 -13.73 -24.11 4.03
N THR A 485 -13.12 -24.08 2.86
CA THR A 485 -12.37 -22.90 2.38
C THR A 485 -13.28 -21.69 2.16
N THR A 486 -14.50 -21.91 1.68
CA THR A 486 -15.54 -20.87 1.54
C THR A 486 -16.01 -20.35 2.90
N GLU A 487 -16.28 -21.26 3.84
CA GLU A 487 -16.64 -20.94 5.23
C GLU A 487 -15.54 -20.12 5.90
N ASN A 488 -14.27 -20.50 5.72
CA ASN A 488 -13.11 -19.77 6.24
C ASN A 488 -13.08 -18.32 5.73
N PHE A 489 -13.32 -18.13 4.43
CA PHE A 489 -13.26 -16.82 3.78
C PHE A 489 -14.37 -15.88 4.24
N PHE A 490 -15.62 -16.35 4.33
CA PHE A 490 -16.76 -15.52 4.77
C PHE A 490 -16.88 -15.39 6.29
N GLY A 491 -16.32 -16.33 7.05
CA GLY A 491 -16.32 -16.31 8.51
C GLY A 491 -15.03 -15.72 9.09
N PRO A 492 -14.14 -16.55 9.64
CA PRO A 492 -13.08 -16.08 10.52
C PRO A 492 -12.05 -15.16 9.83
N ILE A 493 -11.77 -15.35 8.54
CA ILE A 493 -10.85 -14.47 7.81
C ILE A 493 -11.40 -13.04 7.77
N GLN A 494 -12.67 -12.84 7.41
CA GLN A 494 -13.28 -11.51 7.36
C GLN A 494 -13.51 -10.88 8.74
N THR A 495 -13.67 -11.70 9.78
CA THR A 495 -13.74 -11.19 11.17
C THR A 495 -12.40 -10.59 11.60
N ILE A 496 -11.29 -11.27 11.34
CA ILE A 496 -9.96 -10.80 11.73
C ILE A 496 -9.46 -9.70 10.77
N ILE A 497 -9.69 -9.89 9.47
CA ILE A 497 -9.20 -9.04 8.38
C ILE A 497 -10.39 -8.61 7.50
N PRO A 498 -11.14 -7.56 7.87
CA PRO A 498 -12.29 -7.10 7.09
C PRO A 498 -11.98 -6.84 5.61
N TRP A 499 -10.78 -6.33 5.30
CA TRP A 499 -10.33 -6.02 3.93
C TRP A 499 -9.74 -7.21 3.17
N ALA A 500 -9.73 -8.42 3.74
CA ALA A 500 -9.41 -9.63 2.98
C ALA A 500 -10.39 -9.83 1.81
N SER A 501 -11.61 -9.30 1.96
CA SER A 501 -12.64 -9.23 0.94
C SER A 501 -12.86 -7.80 0.44
N ASN A 502 -13.36 -7.67 -0.78
CA ASN A 502 -13.74 -6.40 -1.39
C ASN A 502 -14.97 -6.59 -2.32
N ALA A 503 -15.52 -5.47 -2.80
CA ALA A 503 -16.71 -5.50 -3.67
C ALA A 503 -16.50 -6.29 -4.97
N TYR A 504 -15.28 -6.30 -5.52
CA TYR A 504 -14.96 -7.07 -6.72
C TYR A 504 -15.03 -8.57 -6.44
N THR A 505 -14.30 -9.06 -5.44
CA THR A 505 -14.28 -10.49 -5.08
C THR A 505 -15.65 -11.03 -4.73
N GLU A 506 -16.42 -10.33 -3.89
CA GLU A 506 -17.76 -10.80 -3.51
C GLU A 506 -18.71 -10.86 -4.71
N ARG A 507 -18.60 -9.90 -5.63
CA ARG A 507 -19.35 -9.91 -6.88
C ARG A 507 -18.95 -11.08 -7.78
N LEU A 508 -17.66 -11.38 -7.91
CA LEU A 508 -17.20 -12.55 -8.67
C LEU A 508 -17.77 -13.85 -8.11
N ILE A 509 -17.73 -14.03 -6.78
CA ILE A 509 -18.26 -15.23 -6.13
C ILE A 509 -19.77 -15.35 -6.36
N ALA A 510 -20.51 -14.25 -6.20
CA ALA A 510 -21.96 -14.23 -6.42
C ALA A 510 -22.32 -14.55 -7.88
N GLU A 511 -21.65 -13.92 -8.84
CA GLU A 511 -21.89 -14.13 -10.27
C GLU A 511 -21.46 -15.53 -10.73
N ALA A 512 -20.32 -16.05 -10.26
CA ALA A 512 -19.87 -17.41 -10.56
C ALA A 512 -20.84 -18.46 -10.00
N ARG A 513 -21.34 -18.27 -8.76
CA ARG A 513 -22.36 -19.13 -8.17
C ARG A 513 -23.65 -19.10 -8.98
N ALA A 514 -24.09 -17.92 -9.42
CA ALA A 514 -25.28 -17.79 -10.25
C ALA A 514 -25.13 -18.46 -11.63
N ALA A 515 -23.97 -18.30 -12.27
CA ALA A 515 -23.71 -18.83 -13.61
C ALA A 515 -23.53 -20.36 -13.62
N LEU A 516 -22.91 -20.94 -12.60
CA LEU A 516 -22.56 -22.36 -12.55
C LEU A 516 -23.54 -23.21 -11.71
N GLY A 517 -24.40 -22.58 -10.91
CA GLY A 517 -25.39 -23.27 -10.07
C GLY A 517 -24.75 -24.32 -9.16
N ALA A 518 -25.31 -25.53 -9.15
CA ALA A 518 -24.80 -26.65 -8.35
C ALA A 518 -23.39 -27.14 -8.76
N LYS A 519 -22.88 -26.72 -9.93
CA LYS A 519 -21.51 -27.04 -10.36
C LYS A 519 -20.47 -26.16 -9.68
N PHE A 520 -20.86 -25.03 -9.09
CA PHE A 520 -20.01 -24.24 -8.21
C PHE A 520 -19.92 -24.93 -6.84
N ARG A 521 -18.72 -25.36 -6.44
CA ARG A 521 -18.49 -26.04 -5.17
C ARG A 521 -17.96 -25.11 -4.07
N GLY A 522 -17.24 -24.05 -4.40
CA GLY A 522 -16.70 -23.14 -3.39
C GLY A 522 -15.65 -22.14 -3.90
N PHE A 523 -15.04 -21.42 -2.96
CA PHE A 523 -14.05 -20.38 -3.19
C PHE A 523 -12.91 -20.48 -2.17
N VAL A 524 -11.69 -20.15 -2.62
CA VAL A 524 -10.52 -20.00 -1.76
C VAL A 524 -9.77 -18.72 -2.09
N MET A 525 -9.43 -17.95 -1.07
CA MET A 525 -8.50 -16.82 -1.19
C MET A 525 -7.07 -17.33 -1.08
N LEU A 526 -6.17 -16.83 -1.94
CA LEU A 526 -4.74 -17.15 -1.84
C LEU A 526 -4.00 -16.03 -1.11
N GLY A 527 -3.10 -16.41 -0.21
CA GLY A 527 -2.38 -15.47 0.64
C GLY A 527 -3.33 -14.60 1.44
N GLY A 528 -3.01 -13.31 1.59
CA GLY A 528 -3.62 -12.49 2.62
C GLY A 528 -4.74 -11.51 2.24
N MET A 529 -5.07 -11.40 0.96
CA MET A 529 -6.15 -10.54 0.46
C MET A 529 -6.57 -10.96 -0.96
N SER A 530 -7.88 -10.97 -1.21
CA SER A 530 -8.49 -11.38 -2.48
C SER A 530 -8.43 -10.30 -3.58
N GLY A 531 -8.86 -10.63 -4.81
CA GLY A 531 -8.85 -9.74 -5.98
C GLY A 531 -7.58 -9.84 -6.84
N GLY A 532 -6.45 -10.23 -6.23
CA GLY A 532 -5.25 -10.71 -6.91
C GLY A 532 -5.35 -12.22 -7.16
N GLY A 533 -4.60 -13.03 -6.41
CA GLY A 533 -4.68 -14.50 -6.45
C GLY A 533 -5.92 -15.08 -5.76
N MET A 534 -6.67 -15.93 -6.47
CA MET A 534 -7.88 -16.59 -5.98
C MET A 534 -8.05 -17.98 -6.59
N GLY A 535 -8.91 -18.81 -5.99
CA GLY A 535 -9.30 -20.11 -6.52
C GLY A 535 -10.81 -20.33 -6.47
N PHE A 536 -11.35 -20.95 -7.52
CA PHE A 536 -12.76 -21.33 -7.62
C PHE A 536 -12.87 -22.85 -7.73
N PHE A 537 -13.61 -23.45 -6.80
CA PHE A 537 -13.89 -24.88 -6.83
C PHE A 537 -15.14 -25.15 -7.66
N VAL A 538 -15.03 -26.08 -8.59
CA VAL A 538 -16.11 -26.51 -9.48
C VAL A 538 -16.16 -28.03 -9.56
N ASP A 539 -17.26 -28.55 -10.12
CA ASP A 539 -17.32 -29.94 -10.54
C ASP A 539 -16.26 -30.22 -11.64
N PRO A 540 -15.37 -31.23 -11.47
CA PRO A 540 -14.35 -31.57 -12.45
C PRO A 540 -14.88 -31.72 -13.88
N ALA A 541 -16.10 -32.25 -14.02
CA ALA A 541 -16.71 -32.48 -15.33
C ALA A 541 -16.91 -31.19 -16.14
N VAL A 542 -16.99 -30.02 -15.49
CA VAL A 542 -17.21 -28.73 -16.15
C VAL A 542 -16.00 -27.79 -16.10
N LYS A 543 -14.83 -28.26 -15.63
CA LYS A 543 -13.65 -27.41 -15.41
C LYS A 543 -13.30 -26.56 -16.64
N ALA A 544 -13.29 -27.17 -17.83
CA ALA A 544 -12.94 -26.48 -19.08
C ALA A 544 -13.92 -25.34 -19.40
N GLN A 545 -15.23 -25.59 -19.30
CA GLN A 545 -16.26 -24.58 -19.50
C GLN A 545 -16.18 -23.48 -18.44
N ALA A 546 -16.05 -23.87 -17.17
CA ALA A 546 -16.02 -22.93 -16.04
C ALA A 546 -14.83 -21.96 -16.13
N ARG A 547 -13.68 -22.37 -16.66
CA ARG A 547 -12.53 -21.47 -16.89
C ARG A 547 -12.89 -20.31 -17.82
N ALA A 548 -13.54 -20.60 -18.95
CA ALA A 548 -13.95 -19.58 -19.90
C ALA A 548 -15.00 -18.64 -19.27
N THR A 549 -16.01 -19.20 -18.60
CA THR A 549 -17.05 -18.42 -17.91
C THR A 549 -16.47 -17.53 -16.81
N LEU A 550 -15.54 -18.03 -16.00
CA LEU A 550 -14.89 -17.24 -14.94
C LEU A 550 -14.04 -16.10 -15.52
N LEU A 551 -13.32 -16.34 -16.61
CA LEU A 551 -12.56 -15.29 -17.29
C LEU A 551 -13.47 -14.19 -17.82
N GLU A 552 -14.59 -14.55 -18.45
CA GLU A 552 -15.60 -13.59 -18.92
C GLU A 552 -16.19 -12.76 -17.77
N ILE A 553 -16.61 -13.42 -16.68
CA ILE A 553 -17.14 -12.77 -15.48
C ILE A 553 -16.11 -11.80 -14.90
N MET A 554 -14.86 -12.22 -14.74
CA MET A 554 -13.78 -11.38 -14.22
C MET A 554 -13.54 -10.17 -15.12
N THR A 555 -13.41 -10.35 -16.44
CA THR A 555 -13.16 -9.24 -17.37
C THR A 555 -14.32 -8.24 -17.39
N ARG A 556 -15.56 -8.72 -17.41
CA ARG A 556 -16.75 -7.86 -17.35
C ARG A 556 -16.82 -7.10 -16.03
N THR A 557 -16.58 -7.77 -14.91
CA THR A 557 -16.65 -7.17 -13.58
C THR A 557 -15.52 -6.17 -13.35
N LYS A 558 -14.30 -6.49 -13.83
CA LYS A 558 -13.18 -5.53 -13.88
C LYS A 558 -13.59 -4.27 -14.61
N ARG A 559 -14.09 -4.37 -15.85
CA ARG A 559 -14.51 -3.20 -16.64
C ARG A 559 -15.56 -2.34 -15.91
N ALA A 560 -16.47 -2.98 -15.19
CA ALA A 560 -17.49 -2.26 -14.40
C ALA A 560 -16.91 -1.51 -13.18
N LEU A 561 -15.75 -1.94 -12.66
CA LEU A 561 -15.15 -1.41 -11.43
C LEU A 561 -13.78 -0.73 -11.64
N GLU A 562 -13.21 -0.73 -12.84
CA GLU A 562 -11.84 -0.26 -13.08
C GLU A 562 -11.66 1.25 -12.89
N SER A 563 -12.76 2.01 -12.93
CA SER A 563 -12.76 3.42 -12.55
C SER A 563 -12.78 3.63 -11.03
N ALA A 564 -13.19 2.63 -10.24
CA ALA A 564 -13.35 2.72 -8.79
C ALA A 564 -12.26 1.97 -8.00
N LEU A 565 -11.75 0.86 -8.54
CA LEU A 565 -10.79 -0.04 -7.90
C LEU A 565 -9.51 -0.19 -8.74
N PRO A 566 -8.33 -0.29 -8.07
CA PRO A 566 -7.06 -0.34 -8.78
C PRO A 566 -6.80 -1.72 -9.40
N PHE A 567 -6.86 -1.81 -10.73
CA PHE A 567 -6.41 -2.97 -11.50
C PHE A 567 -5.04 -2.68 -12.14
N ALA A 568 -4.10 -3.62 -11.98
CA ALA A 568 -2.78 -3.56 -12.58
C ALA A 568 -2.75 -4.17 -13.99
N MET A 569 -3.62 -5.15 -14.25
CA MET A 569 -3.68 -5.90 -15.51
C MET A 569 -5.08 -6.50 -15.73
N ASP A 570 -5.29 -7.07 -16.91
CA ASP A 570 -6.46 -7.89 -17.16
C ASP A 570 -6.41 -9.23 -16.40
N PRO A 571 -7.55 -9.83 -16.06
CA PRO A 571 -7.58 -11.08 -15.32
C PRO A 571 -6.98 -12.23 -16.14
N VAL A 572 -6.34 -13.18 -15.45
CA VAL A 572 -5.80 -14.40 -16.08
C VAL A 572 -6.25 -15.65 -15.34
N VAL A 573 -6.33 -16.75 -16.06
CA VAL A 573 -6.59 -18.09 -15.52
C VAL A 573 -5.29 -18.90 -15.61
N TYR A 574 -4.98 -19.66 -14.58
CA TYR A 574 -3.81 -20.53 -14.55
C TYR A 574 -4.19 -22.00 -14.76
N ASP A 575 -3.37 -22.68 -15.54
CA ASP A 575 -3.15 -24.11 -15.42
C ASP A 575 -2.14 -24.34 -14.29
N PHE A 576 -2.37 -25.36 -13.46
CA PHE A 576 -1.46 -25.70 -12.38
C PHE A 576 -1.36 -27.20 -12.17
N GLU A 577 -0.21 -27.62 -11.66
CA GLU A 577 0.07 -28.99 -11.25
C GLU A 577 0.73 -29.00 -9.87
N ILE A 578 0.46 -30.00 -9.04
CA ILE A 578 1.16 -30.20 -7.77
C ILE A 578 2.60 -30.60 -8.06
N ASN A 579 3.55 -29.80 -7.55
CA ASN A 579 4.98 -30.06 -7.70
C ASN A 579 5.47 -30.94 -6.54
N GLU A 580 5.88 -32.17 -6.84
CA GLU A 580 6.36 -33.16 -5.85
C GLU A 580 7.86 -33.05 -5.53
N ASN A 581 8.56 -32.04 -6.07
CA ASN A 581 10.01 -31.85 -5.89
C ASN A 581 10.36 -30.67 -4.96
N GLY A 582 9.57 -29.59 -4.98
CA GLY A 582 9.93 -28.31 -4.36
C GLY A 582 11.06 -27.62 -5.11
N SER A 583 12.14 -27.29 -4.40
CA SER A 583 13.40 -26.82 -4.99
C SER A 583 14.24 -27.98 -5.53
N TYR A 584 14.70 -27.87 -6.78
CA TYR A 584 15.46 -28.90 -7.48
C TYR A 584 16.55 -28.31 -8.38
N ALA A 585 17.75 -28.89 -8.31
CA ALA A 585 18.90 -28.47 -9.11
C ALA A 585 19.31 -29.48 -10.18
N THR A 586 19.77 -28.99 -11.32
CA THR A 586 20.47 -29.75 -12.36
C THR A 586 21.76 -29.03 -12.77
N LEU A 587 22.75 -29.80 -13.22
CA LEU A 587 24.00 -29.26 -13.76
C LEU A 587 23.98 -29.41 -15.28
N ARG A 588 24.18 -28.31 -15.99
CA ARG A 588 24.24 -28.28 -17.45
C ARG A 588 25.68 -28.18 -17.91
N ASN A 589 26.11 -29.12 -18.74
CA ASN A 589 27.49 -29.25 -19.22
C ASN A 589 27.57 -29.14 -20.76
N ALA A 590 28.76 -28.85 -21.27
CA ALA A 590 29.07 -28.82 -22.71
C ALA A 590 28.04 -28.00 -23.51
N GLY A 591 27.50 -28.53 -24.60
CA GLY A 591 26.54 -27.81 -25.46
C GLY A 591 25.27 -27.33 -24.75
N ALA A 592 24.89 -27.97 -23.63
CA ALA A 592 23.72 -27.59 -22.83
C ALA A 592 24.02 -26.54 -21.75
N ALA A 593 25.30 -26.20 -21.50
CA ALA A 593 25.73 -25.21 -20.51
C ALA A 593 25.41 -23.78 -20.97
N MET A 594 24.11 -23.47 -20.98
CA MET A 594 23.50 -22.23 -21.41
C MET A 594 22.43 -21.83 -20.39
N PHE A 595 22.22 -20.52 -20.26
CA PHE A 595 21.08 -19.98 -19.52
C PHE A 595 19.78 -20.20 -20.31
N SER A 596 18.68 -19.59 -19.89
CA SER A 596 17.42 -19.68 -20.62
C SER A 596 17.48 -18.93 -21.98
N PRO A 597 16.70 -19.34 -22.98
CA PRO A 597 16.65 -18.62 -24.25
C PRO A 597 16.23 -17.14 -24.10
N GLU A 598 15.39 -16.81 -23.12
CA GLU A 598 14.95 -15.44 -22.84
C GLU A 598 16.10 -14.54 -22.34
N TYR A 599 17.06 -15.10 -21.59
CA TYR A 599 18.29 -14.39 -21.22
C TYR A 599 19.06 -13.95 -22.46
N TYR A 600 19.19 -14.83 -23.46
CA TYR A 600 19.92 -14.50 -24.70
C TYR A 600 19.17 -13.50 -25.58
N LEU A 601 17.84 -13.60 -25.65
CA LEU A 601 17.01 -12.56 -26.29
C LEU A 601 17.21 -11.18 -25.65
N MET A 602 17.61 -11.11 -24.39
CA MET A 602 17.93 -9.85 -23.71
C MET A 602 19.39 -9.42 -23.91
N MET A 603 20.35 -10.35 -23.82
CA MET A 603 21.77 -10.03 -23.80
C MET A 603 22.39 -9.84 -25.19
N VAL A 604 21.99 -10.63 -26.18
CA VAL A 604 22.56 -10.55 -27.54
C VAL A 604 22.40 -9.16 -28.17
N PRO A 605 21.21 -8.50 -28.12
CA PRO A 605 21.09 -7.13 -28.63
C PRO A 605 22.01 -6.13 -27.91
N ARG A 606 22.30 -6.34 -26.61
CA ARG A 606 23.22 -5.48 -25.85
C ARG A 606 24.66 -5.67 -26.31
N TRP A 607 25.08 -6.92 -26.54
CA TRP A 607 26.41 -7.24 -27.04
C TRP A 607 26.63 -6.72 -28.47
N LEU A 608 25.62 -6.84 -29.34
CA LEU A 608 25.68 -6.35 -30.72
C LEU A 608 25.83 -4.83 -30.85
N ARG A 609 25.41 -4.05 -29.84
CA ARG A 609 25.59 -2.58 -29.81
C ARG A 609 27.00 -2.16 -29.42
N GLN A 610 27.83 -3.07 -28.92
CA GLN A 610 29.22 -2.80 -28.57
C GLN A 610 30.10 -2.86 -29.82
N ASP A 611 31.29 -2.25 -29.75
CA ASP A 611 32.28 -2.39 -30.83
C ASP A 611 32.68 -3.87 -30.97
N PRO A 612 32.47 -4.50 -32.13
CA PRO A 612 32.81 -5.90 -32.34
C PRO A 612 34.27 -6.23 -32.01
N ARG A 613 35.19 -5.28 -32.16
CA ARG A 613 36.62 -5.44 -31.85
C ARG A 613 36.90 -5.53 -30.36
N THR A 614 36.01 -5.00 -29.52
CA THR A 614 36.10 -5.04 -28.05
C THR A 614 35.32 -6.20 -27.44
N LEU A 615 34.49 -6.90 -28.22
CA LEU A 615 33.77 -8.09 -27.76
C LEU A 615 34.75 -9.22 -27.47
N ARG A 616 34.70 -9.71 -26.24
CA ARG A 616 35.55 -10.80 -25.79
C ARG A 616 35.24 -12.12 -26.53
N PRO A 617 36.24 -12.99 -26.71
CA PRO A 617 36.06 -14.28 -27.39
C PRO A 617 34.97 -15.17 -26.76
N GLU A 618 34.76 -15.09 -25.45
CA GLU A 618 33.77 -15.90 -24.72
C GLU A 618 32.34 -15.49 -25.09
N ILE A 619 32.09 -14.18 -25.22
CA ILE A 619 30.77 -13.65 -25.61
C ILE A 619 30.45 -14.06 -27.05
N ARG A 620 31.44 -14.02 -27.95
CA ARG A 620 31.25 -14.48 -29.34
C ARG A 620 30.89 -15.96 -29.40
N ARG A 621 31.65 -16.81 -28.70
CA ARG A 621 31.37 -18.25 -28.59
C ARG A 621 29.98 -18.54 -28.00
N GLU A 622 29.55 -17.71 -27.06
CA GLU A 622 28.20 -17.78 -26.48
C GLU A 622 27.10 -17.40 -27.49
N MET A 623 27.31 -16.35 -28.27
CA MET A 623 26.40 -15.95 -29.36
C MET A 623 26.32 -17.01 -30.47
N ASP A 624 27.45 -17.59 -30.87
CA ASP A 624 27.51 -18.65 -31.89
C ASP A 624 26.72 -19.88 -31.42
N ARG A 625 26.86 -20.24 -30.13
CA ARG A 625 26.12 -21.36 -29.57
C ARG A 625 24.63 -21.11 -29.45
N PHE A 626 24.23 -19.93 -28.99
CA PHE A 626 22.81 -19.54 -28.99
C PHE A 626 22.23 -19.59 -30.41
N SER A 627 23.00 -19.12 -31.40
CA SER A 627 22.62 -19.16 -32.81
C SER A 627 22.41 -20.60 -33.30
N ALA A 628 23.36 -21.48 -33.01
CA ALA A 628 23.33 -22.89 -33.43
C ALA A 628 22.25 -23.73 -32.73
N THR A 629 21.92 -23.42 -31.47
CA THR A 629 21.03 -24.28 -30.66
C THR A 629 19.60 -23.80 -30.57
N SER A 630 19.37 -22.48 -30.65
CA SER A 630 18.07 -21.88 -30.29
C SER A 630 17.55 -20.91 -31.36
N LEU A 631 18.41 -20.07 -31.95
CA LEU A 631 17.97 -19.03 -32.88
C LEU A 631 17.39 -19.61 -34.19
N TYR A 632 18.07 -20.59 -34.76
CA TYR A 632 17.70 -21.26 -36.02
C TYR A 632 17.12 -22.67 -35.84
N ALA A 633 16.73 -23.04 -34.61
CA ALA A 633 16.04 -24.31 -34.39
C ALA A 633 14.73 -24.33 -35.20
N GLY A 634 14.52 -25.37 -36.03
CA GLY A 634 13.34 -25.47 -36.90
C GLY A 634 12.01 -25.64 -36.14
N GLY A 635 10.92 -25.14 -36.72
CA GLY A 635 9.54 -25.25 -36.18
C GLY A 635 9.04 -23.99 -35.45
N GLU A 636 7.95 -24.11 -34.67
CA GLU A 636 7.33 -23.03 -33.86
C GLU A 636 8.23 -22.46 -32.74
N ARG A 637 9.45 -22.98 -32.57
CA ARG A 637 10.42 -22.58 -31.54
C ARG A 637 11.53 -21.64 -32.02
N SER A 638 11.54 -21.21 -33.29
CA SER A 638 12.55 -20.28 -33.78
C SER A 638 12.46 -18.92 -33.05
N LEU A 639 13.58 -18.47 -32.51
CA LEU A 639 13.69 -17.19 -31.81
C LEU A 639 14.14 -16.03 -32.71
N LEU A 640 14.23 -16.26 -34.03
CA LEU A 640 14.72 -15.26 -34.99
C LEU A 640 13.82 -14.03 -35.04
N ALA A 641 12.50 -14.22 -35.16
CA ALA A 641 11.55 -13.11 -35.22
C ALA A 641 11.53 -12.28 -33.91
N PRO A 642 11.42 -12.88 -32.70
CA PRO A 642 11.58 -12.16 -31.43
C PRO A 642 12.91 -11.41 -31.30
N MET A 643 14.02 -12.00 -31.75
CA MET A 643 15.34 -11.36 -31.72
C MET A 643 15.39 -10.14 -32.64
N MET A 644 14.92 -10.27 -33.89
CA MET A 644 14.92 -9.17 -34.86
C MET A 644 14.08 -7.98 -34.41
N GLN A 645 12.92 -8.22 -33.78
CA GLN A 645 12.09 -7.17 -33.19
C GLN A 645 12.82 -6.39 -32.08
N ARG A 646 13.68 -7.05 -31.29
CA ARG A 646 14.46 -6.39 -30.22
C ARG A 646 15.68 -5.62 -30.75
N ILE A 647 16.29 -6.08 -31.85
CA ILE A 647 17.43 -5.42 -32.50
C ILE A 647 16.94 -4.18 -33.29
N PHE A 648 15.86 -4.33 -34.04
CA PHE A 648 15.24 -3.29 -34.87
C PHE A 648 13.81 -3.01 -34.39
N PRO A 649 13.63 -2.31 -33.26
CA PRO A 649 12.30 -1.90 -32.84
C PRO A 649 11.69 -1.00 -33.92
N ALA A 650 10.54 -1.38 -34.46
CA ALA A 650 9.82 -0.55 -35.45
C ALA A 650 9.53 0.83 -34.82
N GLN A 651 9.82 1.92 -35.54
CA GLN A 651 9.53 3.29 -35.10
C GLN A 651 8.03 3.61 -34.99
N THR A 652 7.16 2.59 -35.05
CA THR A 652 5.73 2.73 -35.32
C THR A 652 4.84 1.88 -34.42
N GLU A 653 5.26 1.57 -33.19
CA GLU A 653 4.34 1.04 -32.17
C GLU A 653 4.59 1.69 -30.79
N ARG A 654 4.21 2.97 -30.67
CA ARG A 654 3.58 3.43 -29.43
C ARG A 654 2.37 2.53 -29.20
N ARG A 655 2.53 1.52 -28.34
CA ARG A 655 1.59 0.43 -28.06
C ARG A 655 0.12 0.84 -28.16
N LYS A 656 -0.59 0.17 -29.07
CA LYS A 656 -2.05 -0.03 -29.07
C LYS A 656 -2.44 -1.03 -27.97
N ASP A 657 -2.24 -0.68 -26.71
CA ASP A 657 -2.89 -1.39 -25.60
C ASP A 657 -3.98 -0.48 -25.03
N GLY A 658 -5.23 -0.72 -25.46
CA GLY A 658 -6.44 -0.18 -24.86
C GLY A 658 -6.96 1.14 -25.43
N THR A 659 -8.03 1.04 -26.23
CA THR A 659 -8.88 2.12 -26.79
C THR A 659 -8.33 2.89 -28.02
N SER A 660 -8.78 2.48 -29.20
CA SER A 660 -8.90 3.34 -30.38
C SER A 660 -9.81 4.53 -30.04
N GLY A 661 -9.21 5.63 -29.56
CA GLY A 661 -9.91 6.82 -29.07
C GLY A 661 -9.17 7.65 -28.02
N ALA A 662 -7.98 7.23 -27.57
CA ALA A 662 -7.21 7.97 -26.56
C ALA A 662 -6.79 9.36 -27.07
N LYS A 663 -7.36 10.41 -26.48
CA LYS A 663 -7.05 11.81 -26.78
C LYS A 663 -5.59 12.13 -26.45
N THR A 664 -4.98 12.94 -27.29
CA THR A 664 -3.64 13.46 -27.05
C THR A 664 -3.63 14.43 -25.86
N VAL A 665 -2.46 14.67 -25.26
CA VAL A 665 -2.31 15.68 -24.19
C VAL A 665 -2.83 17.05 -24.64
N ARG A 666 -2.55 17.45 -25.89
CA ARG A 666 -2.98 18.74 -26.45
C ARG A 666 -4.50 18.86 -26.55
N GLU A 667 -5.19 17.81 -26.99
CA GLU A 667 -6.65 17.78 -27.06
C GLU A 667 -7.27 17.89 -25.66
N LEU A 668 -6.75 17.13 -24.70
CA LEU A 668 -7.23 17.17 -23.31
C LEU A 668 -7.03 18.55 -22.67
N LEU A 669 -5.90 19.22 -22.93
CA LEU A 669 -5.67 20.58 -22.45
C LEU A 669 -6.71 21.56 -23.01
N ALA A 670 -6.98 21.51 -24.32
CA ALA A 670 -7.93 22.41 -24.97
C ALA A 670 -9.38 22.22 -24.46
N GLU A 671 -9.81 20.97 -24.28
CA GLU A 671 -11.18 20.66 -23.85
C GLU A 671 -11.47 21.02 -22.38
N ASN A 672 -10.45 21.03 -21.53
CA ASN A 672 -10.57 21.17 -20.08
C ASN A 672 -10.15 22.54 -19.55
N GLY A 673 -10.04 23.55 -20.43
CA GLY A 673 -9.80 24.94 -20.05
C GLY A 673 -8.37 25.22 -19.60
N PHE A 674 -7.37 24.66 -20.29
CA PHE A 674 -5.98 24.98 -20.05
C PHE A 674 -5.67 26.44 -20.37
N ASP A 675 -5.06 27.14 -19.42
CA ASP A 675 -4.55 28.50 -19.60
C ASP A 675 -3.03 28.44 -19.85
N SER A 676 -2.63 28.52 -21.12
CA SER A 676 -1.22 28.47 -21.51
C SER A 676 -0.44 29.68 -21.00
N VAL A 677 -1.07 30.85 -20.85
CA VAL A 677 -0.41 32.06 -20.36
C VAL A 677 -0.10 31.90 -18.88
N GLN A 678 -1.04 31.38 -18.10
CA GLN A 678 -0.81 31.06 -16.70
C GLN A 678 0.28 29.98 -16.55
N HIS A 679 0.25 28.93 -17.35
CA HIS A 679 1.24 27.84 -17.30
C HIS A 679 2.66 28.32 -17.56
N GLU A 680 2.88 29.12 -18.61
CA GLU A 680 4.19 29.69 -18.90
C GLU A 680 4.65 30.64 -17.77
N ARG A 681 3.74 31.45 -17.21
CA ARG A 681 4.07 32.33 -16.07
C ARG A 681 4.52 31.52 -14.85
N ILE A 682 3.80 30.44 -14.52
CA ILE A 682 4.15 29.52 -13.42
C ILE A 682 5.50 28.86 -13.69
N ARG A 683 5.76 28.42 -14.93
CA ARG A 683 7.06 27.85 -15.33
C ARG A 683 8.21 28.85 -15.13
N ASP A 684 8.03 30.09 -15.57
CA ASP A 684 9.04 31.14 -15.44
C ASP A 684 9.28 31.51 -13.97
N GLU A 685 8.22 31.58 -13.15
CA GLU A 685 8.34 31.78 -11.70
C GLU A 685 9.07 30.61 -11.02
N LEU A 686 8.80 29.36 -11.42
CA LEU A 686 9.45 28.16 -10.86
C LEU A 686 10.95 28.11 -11.20
N ARG A 687 11.29 28.38 -12.48
CA ARG A 687 12.67 28.48 -12.96
C ARG A 687 13.44 29.62 -12.28
N ALA A 688 12.80 30.77 -12.12
CA ALA A 688 13.40 31.91 -11.42
C ALA A 688 13.47 31.72 -9.89
N GLY A 689 12.87 30.65 -9.33
CA GLY A 689 12.83 30.40 -7.89
C GLY A 689 11.95 31.36 -7.09
N ARG A 690 11.00 32.04 -7.75
CA ARG A 690 9.97 32.85 -7.09
C ARG A 690 8.88 32.00 -6.46
N ILE A 691 8.61 30.84 -7.06
CA ILE A 691 7.79 29.78 -6.49
C ILE A 691 8.59 28.47 -6.45
N GLY A 692 8.20 27.55 -5.58
CA GLY A 692 8.92 26.31 -5.32
C GLY A 692 8.49 25.75 -3.97
N LEU A 693 8.98 24.56 -3.62
CA LEU A 693 8.59 23.90 -2.37
C LEU A 693 8.95 24.72 -1.14
N ALA A 694 10.11 25.38 -1.14
CA ALA A 694 10.54 26.26 -0.06
C ALA A 694 9.69 27.55 -0.01
N GLN A 695 9.33 28.09 -1.17
CA GLN A 695 8.57 29.34 -1.31
C GLN A 695 7.08 29.17 -0.97
N ASN A 696 6.59 27.94 -0.81
CA ASN A 696 5.25 27.70 -0.26
C ASN A 696 5.12 28.21 1.18
N ARG A 697 6.22 28.16 1.96
CA ARG A 697 6.24 28.51 3.37
C ARG A 697 6.04 30.02 3.56
N LEU A 698 5.31 30.38 4.61
CA LEU A 698 5.24 31.75 5.09
C LEU A 698 6.65 32.28 5.38
N PRO A 699 6.88 33.59 5.25
CA PRO A 699 8.16 34.19 5.61
C PRO A 699 8.53 33.84 7.04
N ALA A 700 9.83 33.61 7.31
CA ALA A 700 10.31 33.30 8.67
C ALA A 700 10.03 34.43 9.69
N THR A 701 9.74 35.64 9.22
CA THR A 701 9.32 36.79 10.03
C THR A 701 7.83 36.77 10.41
N ALA A 702 7.03 35.88 9.83
CA ALA A 702 5.61 35.77 10.15
C ALA A 702 5.44 35.21 11.57
N VAL A 703 4.64 35.91 12.37
CA VAL A 703 4.25 35.46 13.71
C VAL A 703 3.00 34.60 13.56
N VAL A 704 3.08 33.34 13.99
CA VAL A 704 1.98 32.37 13.97
C VAL A 704 1.60 32.05 15.40
N GLU A 705 0.35 32.34 15.76
CA GLU A 705 -0.19 32.14 17.10
C GLU A 705 -1.46 31.28 17.03
N ASP A 706 -1.80 30.62 18.15
CA ASP A 706 -3.08 29.94 18.30
C ASP A 706 -4.24 30.95 18.42
N VAL A 707 -5.46 30.44 18.36
CA VAL A 707 -6.66 31.27 18.47
C VAL A 707 -6.84 31.85 19.88
N ALA A 708 -7.40 33.05 19.97
CA ALA A 708 -7.81 33.70 21.20
C ALA A 708 -9.21 33.25 21.64
N ALA A 709 -9.54 33.50 22.91
CA ALA A 709 -10.88 33.26 23.43
C ALA A 709 -11.92 34.09 22.66
N GLY A 710 -12.96 33.43 22.14
CA GLY A 710 -14.02 34.06 21.35
C GLY A 710 -13.82 34.06 19.83
N ASP A 711 -12.63 33.71 19.33
CA ASP A 711 -12.38 33.59 17.88
C ASP A 711 -13.17 32.46 17.21
N VAL A 712 -13.44 31.40 17.98
CA VAL A 712 -14.07 30.18 17.49
C VAL A 712 -15.33 29.91 18.29
N VAL A 713 -16.45 29.70 17.60
CA VAL A 713 -17.74 29.41 18.21
C VAL A 713 -17.86 27.90 18.45
N PRO A 714 -17.96 27.42 19.70
CA PRO A 714 -18.12 26.01 19.98
C PRO A 714 -19.55 25.53 19.69
N ILE A 715 -19.68 24.46 18.90
CA ILE A 715 -20.96 23.81 18.56
C ILE A 715 -20.87 22.33 18.97
N TYR A 716 -20.82 22.08 20.28
CA TYR A 716 -20.76 20.72 20.84
C TYR A 716 -22.08 20.27 21.48
N ALA A 717 -23.00 21.20 21.73
CA ALA A 717 -24.28 20.97 22.37
C ALA A 717 -25.42 21.47 21.48
N ARG A 718 -26.64 21.07 21.83
CA ARG A 718 -27.85 21.53 21.17
C ARG A 718 -28.04 23.03 21.40
N ASP A 719 -28.31 23.77 20.33
CA ASP A 719 -28.77 25.16 20.35
C ASP A 719 -30.15 25.19 19.70
N GLU A 720 -31.19 25.39 20.51
CA GLU A 720 -32.59 25.31 20.04
C GLU A 720 -32.93 26.40 19.03
N ALA A 721 -32.35 27.60 19.18
CA ALA A 721 -32.59 28.71 18.26
C ALA A 721 -31.95 28.43 16.91
N ALA A 722 -30.70 27.97 16.91
CA ALA A 722 -30.01 27.56 15.71
C ALA A 722 -30.70 26.36 15.05
N GLU A 723 -31.05 25.32 15.80
CA GLU A 723 -31.75 24.13 15.27
C GLU A 723 -33.06 24.51 14.57
N LYS A 724 -33.86 25.40 15.19
CA LYS A 724 -35.11 25.89 14.60
C LYS A 724 -34.86 26.62 13.29
N ALA A 725 -33.93 27.59 13.28
CA ALA A 725 -33.60 28.37 12.09
C ALA A 725 -33.08 27.48 10.95
N GLY A 726 -32.22 26.51 11.25
CA GLY A 726 -31.69 25.57 10.28
C GLY A 726 -32.76 24.62 9.72
N LEU A 727 -33.65 24.09 10.57
CA LEU A 727 -34.76 23.23 10.12
C LEU A 727 -35.76 23.97 9.23
N GLU A 728 -36.06 25.22 9.53
CA GLU A 728 -36.90 26.09 8.70
C GLU A 728 -36.25 26.33 7.33
N ALA A 729 -34.99 26.75 7.31
CA ALA A 729 -34.23 26.93 6.07
C ALA A 729 -34.13 25.65 5.22
N LEU A 730 -33.98 24.49 5.87
CA LEU A 730 -33.95 23.19 5.20
C LEU A 730 -35.32 22.81 4.59
N ARG A 731 -36.43 23.11 5.28
CA ARG A 731 -37.80 22.91 4.76
C ARG A 731 -38.08 23.76 3.54
N GLU A 732 -37.59 24.99 3.55
CA GLU A 732 -37.70 25.95 2.45
C GLU A 732 -36.76 25.60 1.27
N GLY A 733 -35.80 24.69 1.48
CA GLY A 733 -34.85 24.29 0.45
C GLY A 733 -33.80 25.37 0.15
N ARG A 734 -33.42 26.17 1.15
CA ARG A 734 -32.47 27.30 1.01
C ARG A 734 -31.00 26.90 0.89
N VAL A 735 -30.69 25.60 0.88
CA VAL A 735 -29.31 25.09 0.84
C VAL A 735 -29.11 23.95 -0.16
N ALA A 736 -27.96 23.95 -0.83
CA ALA A 736 -27.48 22.81 -1.61
C ALA A 736 -26.13 22.30 -1.07
N VAL A 737 -25.84 21.02 -1.28
CA VAL A 737 -24.56 20.40 -0.89
C VAL A 737 -23.60 20.43 -2.08
N VAL A 738 -22.35 20.79 -1.83
CA VAL A 738 -21.24 20.70 -2.79
C VAL A 738 -20.15 19.80 -2.21
N THR A 739 -19.97 18.62 -2.78
CA THR A 739 -18.91 17.69 -2.37
C THR A 739 -17.75 17.73 -3.36
N LEU A 740 -16.56 18.00 -2.83
CA LEU A 740 -15.32 18.06 -3.59
C LEU A 740 -14.83 16.67 -4.00
N ALA A 741 -14.98 16.32 -5.28
CA ALA A 741 -14.69 14.99 -5.83
C ALA A 741 -13.87 15.02 -7.15
N ALA A 742 -13.20 16.14 -7.45
CA ALA A 742 -12.39 16.26 -8.67
C ALA A 742 -11.01 15.58 -8.57
N GLY A 743 -10.53 15.32 -7.35
CA GLY A 743 -9.20 14.74 -7.11
C GLY A 743 -9.11 13.24 -7.42
N ALA A 744 -7.94 12.81 -7.92
CA ALA A 744 -7.61 11.39 -8.14
C ALA A 744 -7.45 10.57 -6.84
N GLY A 745 -7.35 11.24 -5.69
CA GLY A 745 -7.12 10.59 -4.39
C GLY A 745 -5.86 9.71 -4.37
N SER A 746 -4.74 10.19 -4.92
CA SER A 746 -3.53 9.38 -5.17
C SER A 746 -2.98 8.65 -3.94
N ARG A 747 -3.14 9.20 -2.72
CA ARG A 747 -2.81 8.48 -1.47
C ARG A 747 -3.70 7.25 -1.26
N TRP A 748 -5.02 7.41 -1.42
CA TRP A 748 -6.01 6.35 -1.28
C TRP A 748 -5.87 5.26 -2.34
N THR A 749 -5.62 5.68 -3.58
CA THR A 749 -5.56 4.80 -4.76
C THR A 749 -4.14 4.36 -5.08
N GLN A 750 -3.15 4.76 -4.26
CA GLN A 750 -1.72 4.51 -4.47
C GLN A 750 -1.28 4.85 -5.90
N GLY A 751 -1.76 5.98 -6.43
CA GLY A 751 -1.43 6.48 -7.77
C GLY A 751 -2.03 5.67 -8.94
N ALA A 752 -2.99 4.78 -8.70
CA ALA A 752 -3.57 3.92 -9.74
C ALA A 752 -4.46 4.65 -10.78
N GLY A 753 -4.69 5.95 -10.62
CA GLY A 753 -5.50 6.73 -11.57
C GLY A 753 -7.00 6.44 -11.51
N THR A 754 -7.50 5.86 -10.42
CA THR A 754 -8.92 5.60 -10.20
C THR A 754 -9.60 6.79 -9.49
N VAL A 755 -10.93 6.79 -9.48
CA VAL A 755 -11.75 7.83 -8.84
C VAL A 755 -12.04 7.43 -7.40
N LYS A 756 -11.39 8.09 -6.44
CA LYS A 756 -11.60 7.86 -5.00
C LYS A 756 -13.09 7.90 -4.61
N ALA A 757 -13.85 8.83 -5.17
CA ALA A 757 -15.26 9.02 -4.86
C ALA A 757 -16.14 7.77 -5.15
N LEU A 758 -15.74 6.96 -6.14
CA LEU A 758 -16.42 5.73 -6.56
C LEU A 758 -15.92 4.49 -5.80
N HIS A 759 -14.82 4.59 -5.05
CA HIS A 759 -14.20 3.45 -4.40
C HIS A 759 -15.12 2.82 -3.35
N PRO A 760 -15.49 1.53 -3.46
CA PRO A 760 -16.28 0.83 -2.45
C PRO A 760 -15.40 0.50 -1.24
N PHE A 761 -15.35 1.40 -0.26
CA PHE A 761 -14.28 1.44 0.74
C PHE A 761 -14.59 0.67 2.03
N ALA A 762 -15.87 0.51 2.38
CA ALA A 762 -16.29 -0.17 3.60
C ALA A 762 -17.69 -0.79 3.45
N LYS A 763 -17.99 -1.80 4.27
CA LYS A 763 -19.35 -2.32 4.40
C LYS A 763 -20.18 -1.41 5.31
N LEU A 764 -21.20 -0.77 4.76
CA LEU A 764 -22.22 0.03 5.47
C LEU A 764 -23.61 -0.45 5.03
N GLY A 765 -24.50 -0.69 5.99
CA GLY A 765 -25.78 -1.35 5.78
C GLY A 765 -25.62 -2.77 5.21
N GLY A 766 -24.57 -3.48 5.65
CA GLY A 766 -24.28 -4.86 5.22
C GLY A 766 -23.72 -5.02 3.80
N ARG A 767 -23.47 -3.94 3.06
CA ARG A 767 -22.94 -3.97 1.68
C ARG A 767 -21.75 -3.04 1.53
N HIS A 768 -20.82 -3.34 0.64
CA HIS A 768 -19.74 -2.41 0.28
C HIS A 768 -20.33 -1.14 -0.36
N ARG A 769 -20.06 0.02 0.24
CA ARG A 769 -20.57 1.33 -0.21
C ARG A 769 -19.44 2.24 -0.67
N SER A 770 -19.72 3.08 -1.67
CA SER A 770 -18.80 4.12 -2.13
C SER A 770 -18.91 5.41 -1.32
N PHE A 771 -17.96 6.33 -1.47
CA PHE A 771 -18.06 7.65 -0.83
C PHE A 771 -19.27 8.44 -1.35
N ILE A 772 -19.48 8.46 -2.68
CA ILE A 772 -20.64 9.14 -3.29
C ILE A 772 -21.96 8.60 -2.74
N GLU A 773 -22.10 7.28 -2.72
CA GLU A 773 -23.31 6.62 -2.20
C GLU A 773 -23.55 6.96 -0.72
N THR A 774 -22.49 7.03 0.07
CA THR A 774 -22.58 7.41 1.50
C THR A 774 -23.05 8.86 1.67
N HIS A 775 -22.53 9.79 0.88
CA HIS A 775 -22.95 11.20 0.94
C HIS A 775 -24.39 11.40 0.45
N LEU A 776 -24.79 10.72 -0.62
CA LEU A 776 -26.19 10.73 -1.07
C LEU A 776 -27.14 10.15 -0.01
N ALA A 777 -26.74 9.09 0.70
CA ALA A 777 -27.52 8.52 1.78
C ALA A 777 -27.70 9.49 2.97
N LYS A 778 -26.69 10.33 3.28
CA LYS A 778 -26.83 11.40 4.29
C LYS A 778 -27.75 12.51 3.81
N SER A 779 -27.64 12.95 2.56
CA SER A 779 -28.57 13.93 2.00
C SER A 779 -30.01 13.40 1.97
N ALA A 780 -30.19 12.09 1.77
CA ALA A 780 -31.51 11.45 1.83
C ALA A 780 -32.08 11.48 3.25
N ALA A 781 -31.23 11.22 4.25
CA ALA A 781 -31.61 11.31 5.66
C ALA A 781 -32.07 12.74 6.02
N THR A 782 -31.31 13.76 5.64
CA THR A 782 -31.72 15.16 5.85
C THR A 782 -32.99 15.51 5.08
N GLY A 783 -33.12 15.08 3.83
CA GLY A 783 -34.33 15.37 3.05
C GLY A 783 -35.60 14.74 3.64
N LYS A 784 -35.46 13.56 4.26
CA LYS A 784 -36.54 12.93 5.04
C LYS A 784 -36.85 13.71 6.33
N LEU A 785 -35.81 14.20 7.03
CA LEU A 785 -35.96 14.99 8.25
C LEU A 785 -36.65 16.34 7.99
N SER A 786 -36.26 17.04 6.92
CA SER A 786 -36.83 18.34 6.56
C SER A 786 -38.14 18.22 5.79
N GLY A 787 -38.42 17.08 5.16
CA GLY A 787 -39.55 16.93 4.25
C GLY A 787 -39.34 17.58 2.88
N ALA A 788 -38.12 18.04 2.58
CA ALA A 788 -37.75 18.66 1.31
C ALA A 788 -36.53 17.96 0.69
N PRO A 789 -36.56 17.59 -0.60
CA PRO A 789 -35.41 16.94 -1.24
C PRO A 789 -34.22 17.89 -1.33
N VAL A 790 -33.03 17.39 -1.01
CA VAL A 790 -31.77 18.15 -1.05
C VAL A 790 -31.15 18.06 -2.44
N THR A 791 -30.67 19.18 -2.98
CA THR A 791 -29.82 19.16 -4.19
C THR A 791 -28.37 18.89 -3.79
N HIS A 792 -27.76 17.90 -4.42
CA HIS A 792 -26.39 17.47 -4.15
C HIS A 792 -25.53 17.62 -5.41
N ILE A 793 -24.44 18.37 -5.30
CA ILE A 793 -23.53 18.69 -6.39
C ILE A 793 -22.18 18.02 -6.11
N PHE A 794 -21.68 17.21 -7.03
CA PHE A 794 -20.31 16.71 -6.99
C PHE A 794 -19.45 17.51 -7.96
N THR A 795 -18.37 18.11 -7.47
CA THR A 795 -17.34 18.67 -8.36
C THR A 795 -16.50 17.53 -8.94
N THR A 796 -16.13 17.67 -10.20
CA THR A 796 -15.41 16.63 -10.95
C THR A 796 -14.30 17.26 -11.79
N SER A 797 -13.33 16.47 -12.24
CA SER A 797 -12.28 16.89 -13.17
C SER A 797 -12.37 16.11 -14.47
N TYR A 798 -11.50 16.44 -15.43
CA TYR A 798 -11.26 15.64 -16.63
C TYR A 798 -11.04 14.14 -16.33
N LEU A 799 -10.48 13.83 -15.15
CA LEU A 799 -10.18 12.46 -14.72
C LEU A 799 -11.42 11.76 -14.12
N THR A 800 -12.28 12.49 -13.41
CA THR A 800 -13.35 11.89 -12.60
C THR A 800 -14.74 12.04 -13.21
N HIS A 801 -14.96 12.99 -14.12
CA HIS A 801 -16.29 13.35 -14.62
C HIS A 801 -17.00 12.18 -15.32
N GLY A 802 -16.45 11.67 -16.42
CA GLY A 802 -17.12 10.62 -17.22
C GLY A 802 -17.36 9.33 -16.44
N ALA A 803 -16.41 8.94 -15.58
CA ALA A 803 -16.57 7.78 -14.72
C ALA A 803 -17.68 7.98 -13.67
N THR A 804 -17.75 9.17 -13.08
CA THR A 804 -18.78 9.50 -12.08
C THR A 804 -20.17 9.55 -12.70
N GLU A 805 -20.30 10.18 -13.87
CA GLU A 805 -21.55 10.22 -14.64
C GLU A 805 -22.04 8.82 -15.02
N ALA A 806 -21.15 7.98 -15.55
CA ALA A 806 -21.48 6.61 -15.95
C ALA A 806 -22.01 5.78 -14.77
N VAL A 807 -21.35 5.85 -13.60
CA VAL A 807 -21.79 5.11 -12.41
C VAL A 807 -23.11 5.65 -11.85
N LEU A 808 -23.26 6.97 -11.74
CA LEU A 808 -24.50 7.57 -11.27
C LEU A 808 -25.69 7.20 -12.17
N SER A 809 -25.48 7.20 -13.49
CA SER A 809 -26.50 6.77 -14.46
C SER A 809 -26.84 5.27 -14.31
N ALA A 810 -25.82 4.41 -14.27
CA ALA A 810 -25.98 2.96 -14.16
C ALA A 810 -26.70 2.55 -12.85
N GLU A 811 -26.36 3.20 -11.74
CA GLU A 811 -26.93 2.94 -10.42
C GLU A 811 -28.21 3.76 -10.13
N LYS A 812 -28.72 4.52 -11.12
CA LYS A 812 -29.89 5.41 -10.99
C LYS A 812 -29.78 6.33 -9.78
N ASN A 813 -28.66 7.04 -9.68
CA ASN A 813 -28.26 7.89 -8.55
C ASN A 813 -28.30 7.16 -7.20
N PHE A 814 -28.02 5.86 -7.17
CA PHE A 814 -28.15 5.01 -5.98
C PHE A 814 -29.53 5.13 -5.31
N ARG A 815 -30.58 5.32 -6.13
CA ARG A 815 -31.98 5.54 -5.70
C ARG A 815 -32.19 6.78 -4.84
N TYR A 816 -31.29 7.76 -4.94
CA TYR A 816 -31.45 9.06 -4.29
C TYR A 816 -32.65 9.82 -4.89
N GLY A 817 -33.58 10.24 -4.03
CA GLY A 817 -34.80 10.95 -4.45
C GLY A 817 -34.63 12.45 -4.73
N GLY A 818 -33.49 13.04 -4.35
CA GLY A 818 -33.17 14.43 -4.64
C GLY A 818 -32.46 14.64 -5.97
N ARG A 819 -32.16 15.90 -6.31
CA ARG A 819 -31.42 16.25 -7.53
C ARG A 819 -29.93 16.03 -7.33
N VAL A 820 -29.29 15.30 -8.25
CA VAL A 820 -27.82 15.18 -8.35
C VAL A 820 -27.33 16.00 -9.53
N MET A 821 -26.29 16.81 -9.33
CA MET A 821 -25.63 17.58 -10.38
C MET A 821 -24.12 17.31 -10.38
N LEU A 822 -23.50 17.33 -11.55
CA LEU A 822 -22.06 17.22 -11.71
C LEU A 822 -21.49 18.55 -12.20
N SER A 823 -20.56 19.12 -11.44
CA SER A 823 -19.81 20.32 -11.85
C SER A 823 -18.51 19.88 -12.52
N ALA A 824 -18.49 19.91 -13.86
CA ALA A 824 -17.31 19.52 -14.65
C ALA A 824 -16.16 20.54 -14.52
N GLY A 825 -14.94 20.07 -14.32
CA GLY A 825 -13.76 20.93 -14.25
C GLY A 825 -13.52 21.69 -15.55
N ARG A 826 -13.25 22.99 -15.46
CA ARG A 826 -12.89 23.89 -16.57
C ARG A 826 -11.56 24.60 -16.30
N SER A 827 -10.71 23.98 -15.48
CA SER A 827 -9.35 24.43 -15.20
C SER A 827 -8.46 23.21 -15.00
N ILE A 828 -7.35 23.15 -15.74
CA ILE A 828 -6.42 22.02 -15.78
C ILE A 828 -4.99 22.54 -15.89
N GLY A 829 -4.03 21.79 -15.35
CA GLY A 829 -2.61 22.07 -15.44
C GLY A 829 -1.84 20.94 -16.13
N LEU A 830 -0.68 21.28 -16.70
CA LEU A 830 0.28 20.34 -17.26
C LEU A 830 1.41 20.15 -16.23
N ARG A 831 1.72 18.90 -15.88
CA ARG A 831 2.79 18.58 -14.93
C ARG A 831 4.15 18.95 -15.51
N MET A 832 5.08 19.28 -14.64
CA MET A 832 6.46 19.61 -15.00
C MET A 832 7.44 18.64 -14.35
N VAL A 833 8.61 18.49 -14.98
CA VAL A 833 9.78 17.86 -14.34
C VAL A 833 10.18 18.74 -13.13
N PRO A 834 10.32 18.17 -11.92
CA PRO A 834 10.74 18.93 -10.74
C PRO A 834 12.08 19.63 -10.92
N THR A 835 12.33 20.68 -10.16
CA THR A 835 13.69 21.25 -10.06
C THR A 835 14.53 20.41 -9.08
N ALA A 836 15.84 20.33 -9.32
CA ALA A 836 16.78 19.69 -8.41
C ALA A 836 16.78 20.37 -7.03
N ARG A 837 16.56 21.69 -6.99
CA ARG A 837 16.37 22.46 -5.75
C ARG A 837 15.19 21.93 -4.95
N ASP A 838 14.04 21.77 -5.59
CA ASP A 838 12.82 21.32 -4.91
C ASP A 838 12.93 19.85 -4.46
N LEU A 839 13.57 18.99 -5.25
CA LEU A 839 13.85 17.60 -4.85
C LEU A 839 14.80 17.52 -3.66
N ARG A 840 15.85 18.35 -3.59
CA ARG A 840 16.74 18.43 -2.42
C ARG A 840 15.99 18.92 -1.20
N PHE A 841 15.24 20.01 -1.31
CA PHE A 841 14.42 20.54 -0.22
C PHE A 841 13.42 19.49 0.31
N ALA A 842 12.74 18.76 -0.58
CA ALA A 842 11.80 17.72 -0.19
C ALA A 842 12.44 16.57 0.61
N PHE A 843 13.74 16.35 0.46
CA PHE A 843 14.46 15.27 1.13
C PHE A 843 15.22 15.75 2.38
N GLU A 844 15.88 16.90 2.29
CA GLU A 844 16.77 17.43 3.33
C GLU A 844 16.02 18.25 4.39
N GLU A 845 14.97 18.98 3.99
CA GLU A 845 14.32 19.99 4.83
C GLU A 845 12.87 19.66 5.21
N MET A 846 12.22 18.75 4.48
CA MET A 846 10.87 18.31 4.82
C MET A 846 10.91 17.19 5.88
N PRO A 847 10.12 17.30 6.96
CA PRO A 847 10.03 16.27 7.96
C PRO A 847 9.55 14.95 7.34
N HIS A 848 10.39 13.92 7.46
CA HIS A 848 10.01 12.56 7.13
C HIS A 848 10.29 11.66 8.32
N GLN A 849 9.45 10.64 8.49
CA GLN A 849 9.79 9.58 9.42
C GLN A 849 11.07 8.90 8.94
N GLN A 850 12.06 8.78 9.83
CA GLN A 850 13.24 7.96 9.58
C GLN A 850 12.78 6.52 9.39
N LEU A 851 13.37 5.84 8.41
CA LEU A 851 13.11 4.43 8.21
C LEU A 851 14.10 3.58 9.01
N ASP A 852 13.96 2.27 8.92
CA ASP A 852 15.04 1.38 9.38
C ASP A 852 16.34 1.72 8.61
N PRO A 853 17.54 1.62 9.21
CA PRO A 853 18.79 2.06 8.57
C PRO A 853 18.97 1.57 7.13
N GLN A 854 18.56 0.34 6.83
CA GLN A 854 18.69 -0.19 5.47
C GLN A 854 17.73 0.47 4.48
N LYS A 855 16.48 0.68 4.89
CA LYS A 855 15.48 1.40 4.09
C LYS A 855 15.86 2.86 3.89
N GLU A 856 16.53 3.46 4.87
CA GLU A 856 17.03 4.83 4.80
C GLU A 856 18.13 4.97 3.73
N LYS A 857 19.10 4.04 3.71
CA LYS A 857 20.12 3.98 2.63
C LYS A 857 19.47 3.84 1.25
N VAL A 858 18.48 2.95 1.13
CA VAL A 858 17.72 2.74 -0.10
C VAL A 858 17.03 4.04 -0.54
N ARG A 859 16.38 4.74 0.38
CA ARG A 859 15.70 6.01 0.09
C ARG A 859 16.68 7.09 -0.37
N ALA A 860 17.84 7.21 0.26
CA ALA A 860 18.88 8.17 -0.10
C ALA A 860 19.46 7.90 -1.51
N SER A 861 19.72 6.64 -1.84
CA SER A 861 20.22 6.25 -3.17
C SER A 861 19.17 6.51 -4.27
N LEU A 862 17.91 6.17 -4.02
CA LEU A 862 16.80 6.50 -4.92
C LEU A 862 16.65 8.01 -5.15
N HIS A 863 16.74 8.80 -4.07
CA HIS A 863 16.64 10.26 -4.15
C HIS A 863 17.72 10.86 -5.06
N LYS A 864 18.97 10.40 -4.94
CA LYS A 864 20.06 10.81 -5.82
C LYS A 864 19.75 10.51 -7.29
N ALA A 865 19.28 9.30 -7.59
CA ALA A 865 18.91 8.91 -8.95
C ALA A 865 17.78 9.79 -9.53
N LEU A 866 16.82 10.19 -8.69
CA LEU A 866 15.73 11.08 -9.09
C LEU A 866 16.20 12.51 -9.38
N ILE A 867 17.18 13.03 -8.63
CA ILE A 867 17.81 14.32 -8.93
C ILE A 867 18.53 14.27 -10.29
N ASP A 868 19.35 13.24 -10.50
CA ASP A 868 20.09 13.07 -11.76
C ASP A 868 19.13 12.94 -12.96
N TRP A 869 18.01 12.25 -12.79
CA TRP A 869 16.94 12.20 -13.79
C TRP A 869 16.36 13.59 -14.09
N ALA A 870 15.98 14.36 -13.07
CA ALA A 870 15.36 15.68 -13.25
C ALA A 870 16.29 16.66 -13.99
N VAL A 871 17.59 16.64 -13.67
CA VAL A 871 18.61 17.44 -14.36
C VAL A 871 18.73 17.03 -15.83
N ASN A 872 18.84 15.72 -16.10
CA ASN A 872 19.00 15.21 -17.47
C ASN A 872 17.74 15.39 -18.33
N ALA A 873 16.54 15.32 -17.72
CA ALA A 873 15.27 15.54 -18.40
C ALA A 873 14.97 17.03 -18.66
N GLY A 874 15.66 17.94 -17.95
CA GLY A 874 15.47 19.39 -18.03
C GLY A 874 14.49 19.89 -16.96
N GLU A 875 15.00 20.62 -15.97
CA GLU A 875 14.23 21.15 -14.85
C GLU A 875 13.09 22.08 -15.30
N ALA A 876 11.91 21.92 -14.69
CA ALA A 876 10.69 22.66 -15.01
C ALA A 876 10.22 22.55 -16.49
N SER A 877 10.71 21.58 -17.25
CA SER A 877 10.16 21.25 -18.56
C SER A 877 8.82 20.52 -18.42
N ASP A 878 7.99 20.52 -19.47
CA ASP A 878 6.73 19.79 -19.46
C ASP A 878 6.95 18.28 -19.40
N TYR A 879 6.28 17.63 -18.45
CA TYR A 879 6.32 16.18 -18.31
C TYR A 879 5.33 15.52 -19.28
N THR A 880 5.82 15.13 -20.47
CA THR A 880 5.01 14.54 -21.55
C THR A 880 5.33 13.07 -21.87
N ASP A 881 6.37 12.51 -21.24
CA ASP A 881 6.83 11.12 -21.44
C ASP A 881 6.06 10.12 -20.55
N ASN A 882 4.72 10.12 -20.66
CA ASN A 882 3.81 9.19 -19.97
C ASN A 882 2.44 9.13 -20.70
N LEU A 883 1.50 8.34 -20.18
CA LEU A 883 0.11 8.34 -20.61
C LEU A 883 -0.51 9.75 -20.47
N PRO A 884 -1.36 10.22 -21.40
CA PRO A 884 -1.87 11.59 -21.38
C PRO A 884 -2.50 12.03 -20.05
N GLY A 885 -3.31 11.18 -19.41
CA GLY A 885 -3.89 11.49 -18.09
C GLY A 885 -2.86 11.56 -16.93
N GLN A 886 -1.70 10.91 -17.08
CA GLN A 886 -0.59 11.00 -16.13
C GLN A 886 0.30 12.24 -16.36
N CYS A 887 0.10 12.98 -17.45
CA CYS A 887 0.77 14.26 -17.70
C CYS A 887 0.02 15.46 -17.13
N LEU A 888 -1.27 15.31 -16.81
CA LEU A 888 -2.16 16.42 -16.45
C LEU A 888 -2.53 16.40 -14.97
N HIS A 889 -2.89 17.55 -14.39
CA HIS A 889 -3.35 17.61 -13.00
C HIS A 889 -4.50 18.61 -12.81
N PRO A 890 -5.42 18.38 -11.85
CA PRO A 890 -6.30 19.43 -11.36
C PRO A 890 -5.47 20.50 -10.63
N VAL A 891 -5.88 21.76 -10.73
CA VAL A 891 -5.12 22.94 -10.24
C VAL A 891 -5.49 23.35 -8.80
N GLY A 892 -6.01 22.42 -8.02
CA GLY A 892 -6.40 22.61 -6.62
C GLY A 892 -7.89 22.92 -6.41
N HIS A 893 -8.37 22.70 -5.20
CA HIS A 893 -9.79 22.70 -4.84
C HIS A 893 -10.43 24.10 -4.84
N TRP A 894 -9.63 25.18 -4.84
CA TRP A 894 -10.17 26.52 -5.10
C TRP A 894 -10.85 26.62 -6.47
N TYR A 895 -10.23 26.02 -7.49
CA TYR A 895 -10.82 25.99 -8.84
C TYR A 895 -12.03 25.07 -8.94
N GLU A 896 -12.20 24.07 -8.07
CA GLU A 896 -13.43 23.25 -8.06
C GLU A 896 -14.67 24.10 -7.75
N VAL A 897 -14.54 25.08 -6.85
CA VAL A 897 -15.61 26.04 -6.57
C VAL A 897 -15.75 27.06 -7.70
N ALA A 898 -14.64 27.64 -8.17
CA ALA A 898 -14.68 28.58 -9.31
C ALA A 898 -15.31 27.95 -10.56
N ASN A 899 -15.11 26.65 -10.76
CA ASN A 899 -15.68 25.90 -11.88
C ASN A 899 -17.20 25.87 -11.85
N LEU A 900 -17.86 25.93 -10.68
CA LEU A 900 -19.32 26.04 -10.59
C LEU A 900 -19.85 27.28 -11.35
N LEU A 901 -19.07 28.37 -11.37
CA LEU A 901 -19.37 29.57 -12.13
C LEU A 901 -18.99 29.37 -13.61
N LEU A 902 -17.75 28.94 -13.87
CA LEU A 902 -17.20 28.81 -15.24
C LEU A 902 -17.98 27.83 -16.12
N ASN A 903 -18.47 26.73 -15.55
CA ASN A 903 -19.23 25.71 -16.28
C ASN A 903 -20.75 25.95 -16.25
N GLY A 904 -21.22 26.96 -15.53
CA GLY A 904 -22.64 27.31 -15.43
C GLY A 904 -23.48 26.44 -14.48
N THR A 905 -22.89 25.56 -13.68
CA THR A 905 -23.61 24.71 -12.72
C THR A 905 -24.33 25.55 -11.66
N LEU A 906 -23.67 26.57 -11.11
CA LEU A 906 -24.29 27.46 -10.12
C LEU A 906 -25.43 28.27 -10.74
N ARG A 907 -25.25 28.75 -11.98
CA ARG A 907 -26.32 29.43 -12.74
C ARG A 907 -27.53 28.50 -12.92
N GLU A 908 -27.30 27.25 -13.31
CA GLU A 908 -28.38 26.27 -13.49
C GLU A 908 -29.11 25.97 -12.17
N LEU A 909 -28.37 25.83 -11.06
CA LEU A 909 -28.92 25.65 -9.74
C LEU A 909 -29.87 26.81 -9.38
N LEU A 910 -29.37 28.06 -9.48
CA LEU A 910 -30.13 29.25 -9.11
C LEU A 910 -31.33 29.50 -10.04
N ALA A 911 -31.23 29.14 -11.32
CA ALA A 911 -32.35 29.22 -12.25
C ALA A 911 -33.48 28.22 -11.90
N LYS A 912 -33.13 27.01 -11.43
CA LYS A 912 -34.12 25.97 -11.09
C LYS A 912 -34.60 26.04 -9.64
N GLN A 913 -33.80 26.61 -8.74
CA GLN A 913 -34.08 26.74 -7.31
C GLN A 913 -33.64 28.14 -6.84
N PRO A 914 -34.40 29.20 -7.19
CA PRO A 914 -34.04 30.58 -6.87
C PRO A 914 -33.97 30.86 -5.36
N GLN A 915 -34.64 30.05 -4.56
CA GLN A 915 -34.63 30.12 -3.10
C GLN A 915 -33.32 29.62 -2.46
N VAL A 916 -32.41 29.01 -3.21
CA VAL A 916 -31.10 28.62 -2.66
C VAL A 916 -30.31 29.88 -2.34
N GLU A 917 -29.95 30.00 -1.06
CA GLU A 917 -29.16 31.11 -0.50
C GLU A 917 -27.80 30.63 0.01
N HIS A 918 -27.68 29.34 0.33
CA HIS A 918 -26.48 28.78 0.95
C HIS A 918 -25.96 27.53 0.24
N LEU A 919 -24.65 27.32 0.33
CA LEU A 919 -23.97 26.09 -0.08
C LEU A 919 -23.23 25.49 1.12
N MET A 920 -23.37 24.18 1.32
CA MET A 920 -22.49 23.42 2.22
C MET A 920 -21.40 22.74 1.39
N LEU A 921 -20.18 23.25 1.45
CA LEU A 921 -19.01 22.72 0.76
C LEU A 921 -18.23 21.77 1.67
N HIS A 922 -17.94 20.54 1.24
CA HIS A 922 -17.07 19.64 2.00
C HIS A 922 -16.25 18.69 1.12
N ASN A 923 -15.18 18.11 1.68
CA ASN A 923 -14.41 17.06 1.02
C ASN A 923 -15.17 15.74 0.91
N ILE A 924 -14.94 14.99 -0.18
CA ILE A 924 -15.48 13.64 -0.38
C ILE A 924 -15.10 12.67 0.75
N ASP A 925 -14.00 12.89 1.45
CA ASP A 925 -13.51 12.01 2.52
C ASP A 925 -13.84 12.49 3.95
N THR A 926 -14.54 13.62 4.10
CA THR A 926 -15.13 14.05 5.38
C THR A 926 -16.50 13.38 5.55
N LEU A 927 -16.50 12.09 5.92
CA LEU A 927 -17.72 11.27 5.96
C LEU A 927 -18.74 11.75 7.01
N GLY A 928 -18.32 12.46 8.05
CA GLY A 928 -19.21 13.01 9.08
C GLY A 928 -19.97 14.26 8.67
N ALA A 929 -19.56 14.95 7.60
CA ALA A 929 -20.17 16.21 7.17
C ALA A 929 -21.59 15.97 6.63
N ASN A 930 -22.61 16.49 7.29
CA ASN A 930 -24.00 16.47 6.82
C ASN A 930 -24.66 17.85 7.02
N LEU A 931 -25.85 18.02 6.42
CA LEU A 931 -26.72 19.18 6.64
C LEU A 931 -27.35 19.11 8.04
N ASP A 932 -26.53 19.36 9.05
CA ASP A 932 -26.93 19.44 10.45
C ASP A 932 -27.69 20.76 10.70
N PRO A 933 -28.93 20.73 11.19
CA PRO A 933 -29.73 21.93 11.39
C PRO A 933 -29.12 22.91 12.40
N VAL A 934 -28.41 22.43 13.42
CA VAL A 934 -27.79 23.29 14.43
C VAL A 934 -26.66 24.09 13.80
N VAL A 935 -25.75 23.43 13.10
CA VAL A 935 -24.61 24.11 12.47
C VAL A 935 -25.07 25.06 11.37
N PHE A 936 -26.04 24.63 10.55
CA PHE A 936 -26.58 25.47 9.48
C PHE A 936 -27.32 26.69 10.02
N GLY A 937 -28.18 26.50 11.03
CA GLY A 937 -28.87 27.61 11.66
C GLY A 937 -27.92 28.58 12.35
N LYS A 938 -26.81 28.09 12.92
CA LYS A 938 -25.78 28.95 13.49
C LYS A 938 -25.12 29.80 12.41
N HIS A 939 -24.79 29.24 11.25
CA HIS A 939 -24.30 30.01 10.09
C HIS A 939 -25.28 31.14 9.69
N ILE A 940 -26.58 30.83 9.62
CA ILE A 940 -27.62 31.81 9.29
C ILE A 940 -27.69 32.93 10.33
N LEU A 941 -27.72 32.58 11.62
CA LEU A 941 -27.85 33.56 12.71
C LEU A 941 -26.62 34.48 12.85
N GLU A 942 -25.43 33.98 12.52
CA GLU A 942 -24.20 34.78 12.53
C GLU A 942 -24.07 35.68 11.28
N GLY A 943 -24.85 35.45 10.21
CA GLY A 943 -24.85 36.27 9.00
C GLY A 943 -23.53 36.27 8.22
N ALA A 944 -22.67 35.28 8.43
CA ALA A 944 -21.33 35.22 7.84
C ALA A 944 -21.38 34.91 6.33
N ALA A 945 -20.46 35.50 5.57
CA ALA A 945 -20.28 35.13 4.15
C ALA A 945 -19.76 33.68 4.03
N ILE A 946 -18.79 33.32 4.88
CA ILE A 946 -18.26 31.96 4.97
C ILE A 946 -18.13 31.55 6.44
N SER A 947 -18.70 30.40 6.82
CA SER A 947 -18.41 29.76 8.10
C SER A 947 -17.60 28.48 7.89
N VAL A 948 -16.49 28.34 8.59
CA VAL A 948 -15.53 27.23 8.44
C VAL A 948 -15.62 26.34 9.67
N GLU A 949 -15.87 25.05 9.47
CA GLU A 949 -15.84 24.07 10.55
C GLU A 949 -14.40 23.61 10.84
N VAL A 950 -14.03 23.60 12.12
CA VAL A 950 -12.75 23.10 12.62
C VAL A 950 -12.98 22.04 13.70
N ILE A 951 -12.03 21.11 13.83
CA ILE A 951 -12.04 20.07 14.86
C ILE A 951 -10.79 20.16 15.73
N ARG A 952 -10.84 19.60 16.93
CA ARG A 952 -9.66 19.48 17.79
C ARG A 952 -8.60 18.61 17.12
N ARG A 953 -7.35 19.07 17.17
CA ARG A 953 -6.19 18.41 16.57
C ARG A 953 -5.82 17.12 17.32
N ARG A 954 -5.52 16.08 16.56
CA ARG A 954 -4.77 14.89 16.99
C ARG A 954 -3.47 14.77 16.21
N LEU A 955 -2.56 13.92 16.67
CA LEU A 955 -1.26 13.72 16.04
C LEU A 955 -1.38 13.23 14.59
N GLU A 956 -2.39 12.40 14.27
CA GLU A 956 -2.57 11.88 12.92
C GLU A 956 -3.09 12.91 11.90
N ASP A 957 -3.60 14.05 12.37
CA ASP A 957 -4.17 15.08 11.50
C ASP A 957 -3.06 15.79 10.74
N ARG A 958 -3.09 15.68 9.40
CA ARG A 958 -2.16 16.35 8.49
C ARG A 958 -2.92 17.29 7.57
N GLY A 959 -2.52 18.56 7.51
CA GLY A 959 -3.19 19.58 6.71
C GLY A 959 -3.12 20.94 7.40
N GLY A 960 -4.00 21.86 7.00
CA GLY A 960 -4.01 23.20 7.58
C GLY A 960 -4.61 23.28 9.00
N GLY A 961 -4.02 24.13 9.82
CA GLY A 961 -4.53 24.52 11.13
C GLY A 961 -5.15 25.91 11.10
N LEU A 962 -6.04 26.20 12.04
CA LEU A 962 -6.53 27.56 12.27
C LEU A 962 -5.50 28.31 13.12
N ALA A 963 -5.02 29.44 12.63
CA ALA A 963 -4.01 30.24 13.30
C ALA A 963 -4.29 31.73 13.16
N ARG A 964 -3.67 32.51 14.03
CA ARG A 964 -3.52 33.94 13.86
C ARG A 964 -2.15 34.21 13.26
N VAL A 965 -2.11 34.72 12.02
CA VAL A 965 -0.86 35.08 11.36
C VAL A 965 -0.74 36.59 11.27
N ASN A 966 0.27 37.17 11.90
CA ASN A 966 0.47 38.62 11.98
C ASN A 966 -0.82 39.36 12.42
N GLY A 967 -1.53 38.80 13.40
CA GLY A 967 -2.78 39.36 13.92
C GLY A 967 -4.05 38.95 13.17
N GLN A 968 -3.98 38.39 11.96
CA GLN A 968 -5.16 37.96 11.18
C GLN A 968 -5.50 36.49 11.44
N LEU A 969 -6.75 36.22 11.86
CA LEU A 969 -7.26 34.86 12.00
C LEU A 969 -7.54 34.24 10.61
N ARG A 970 -6.93 33.09 10.31
CA ARG A 970 -7.05 32.40 9.03
C ARG A 970 -6.62 30.93 9.11
N LEU A 971 -7.01 30.15 8.12
CA LEU A 971 -6.43 28.82 7.92
C LEU A 971 -5.03 28.95 7.32
N VAL A 972 -4.10 28.15 7.84
CA VAL A 972 -2.73 28.04 7.31
C VAL A 972 -2.50 26.59 6.93
N GLU A 973 -2.34 26.34 5.64
CA GLU A 973 -2.05 25.01 5.11
C GLU A 973 -0.70 24.49 5.64
N GLY A 974 -0.61 23.19 5.95
CA GLY A 974 0.61 22.62 6.55
C GLY A 974 1.87 22.83 5.69
N LEU A 975 1.72 22.81 4.36
CA LEU A 975 2.81 23.11 3.41
C LEU A 975 3.23 24.60 3.39
N ALA A 976 2.40 25.48 3.94
CA ALA A 976 2.67 26.90 4.10
C ALA A 976 3.28 27.22 5.47
N MET A 977 3.32 26.29 6.42
CA MET A 977 3.89 26.53 7.74
C MET A 977 5.42 26.71 7.63
N ALA A 978 5.94 27.80 8.19
CA ALA A 978 7.38 28.08 8.15
C ALA A 978 8.18 27.09 9.01
N ARG A 979 7.66 26.78 10.20
CA ARG A 979 8.22 25.83 11.15
C ARG A 979 7.15 24.85 11.55
N GLU A 980 7.47 23.55 11.53
CA GLU A 980 6.52 22.51 11.93
C GLU A 980 6.08 22.66 13.40
N GLU A 981 6.96 23.15 14.27
CA GLU A 981 6.66 23.39 15.69
C GLU A 981 5.47 24.32 15.92
N ASP A 982 5.31 25.32 15.05
CA ASP A 982 4.20 26.29 15.13
C ASP A 982 2.86 25.58 14.89
N GLU A 983 2.83 24.55 14.04
CA GLU A 983 1.63 23.75 13.76
C GLU A 983 1.13 22.99 14.99
N PHE A 984 2.05 22.50 15.82
CA PHE A 984 1.76 21.73 17.04
C PHE A 984 1.29 22.61 18.20
N ALA A 985 1.48 23.93 18.10
CA ALA A 985 0.91 24.90 19.03
C ALA A 985 -0.57 25.21 18.72
N LEU A 986 -1.06 24.86 17.52
CA LEU A 986 -2.42 25.16 17.10
C LEU A 986 -3.44 24.16 17.65
N THR A 987 -4.51 24.68 18.20
CA THR A 987 -5.57 23.91 18.85
C THR A 987 -6.50 23.21 17.83
N TYR A 988 -6.70 23.84 16.68
CA TYR A 988 -7.75 23.48 15.74
C TYR A 988 -7.19 23.07 14.37
N TYR A 989 -7.76 22.00 13.84
CA TYR A 989 -7.51 21.45 12.52
C TYR A 989 -8.68 21.73 11.58
N ASN A 990 -8.40 22.05 10.31
CA ASN A 990 -9.41 22.31 9.30
C ASN A 990 -10.18 21.03 8.92
N SER A 991 -11.49 20.99 9.17
CA SER A 991 -12.34 19.86 8.76
C SER A 991 -12.61 19.83 7.24
N ALA A 992 -12.25 20.90 6.54
CA ALA A 992 -12.58 21.18 5.14
C ALA A 992 -14.10 21.13 4.86
N THR A 993 -14.90 21.56 5.84
CA THR A 993 -16.35 21.77 5.69
C THR A 993 -16.65 23.26 5.88
N ASN A 994 -17.37 23.85 4.93
CA ASN A 994 -17.66 25.28 4.89
C ASN A 994 -19.14 25.51 4.56
N TRP A 995 -19.72 26.53 5.16
CA TRP A 995 -21.04 27.07 4.83
C TRP A 995 -20.87 28.40 4.15
N ILE A 996 -21.47 28.58 2.99
CA ILE A 996 -21.19 29.72 2.10
C ILE A 996 -22.51 30.38 1.74
N HIS A 997 -22.60 31.69 1.96
CA HIS A 997 -23.70 32.50 1.44
C HIS A 997 -23.45 32.80 -0.05
N VAL A 998 -24.42 32.46 -0.91
CA VAL A 998 -24.24 32.48 -2.37
C VAL A 998 -23.98 33.89 -2.89
N ASP A 999 -24.74 34.89 -2.44
CA ASP A 999 -24.60 36.24 -2.98
C ASP A 999 -23.28 36.88 -2.56
N SER A 1000 -22.84 36.65 -1.32
CA SER A 1000 -21.52 37.08 -0.85
C SER A 1000 -20.39 36.40 -1.64
N LEU A 1001 -20.55 35.12 -2.01
CA LEU A 1001 -19.59 34.45 -2.89
C LEU A 1001 -19.54 35.10 -4.28
N LEU A 1002 -20.70 35.42 -4.87
CA LEU A 1002 -20.78 36.05 -6.18
C LEU A 1002 -20.12 37.45 -6.17
N GLU A 1003 -20.35 38.22 -5.11
CA GLU A 1003 -19.72 39.53 -4.89
C GLU A 1003 -18.18 39.43 -4.86
N LEU A 1004 -17.61 38.42 -4.20
CA LEU A 1004 -16.16 38.17 -4.20
C LEU A 1004 -15.58 37.89 -5.59
N PHE A 1005 -16.36 37.27 -6.47
CA PHE A 1005 -16.02 37.07 -7.88
C PHE A 1005 -16.37 38.28 -8.77
N GLY A 1006 -16.95 39.36 -8.22
CA GLY A 1006 -17.35 40.54 -8.98
C GLY A 1006 -18.52 40.28 -9.92
N VAL A 1007 -19.39 39.31 -9.60
CA VAL A 1007 -20.59 38.95 -10.36
C VAL A 1007 -21.82 38.97 -9.45
N THR A 1008 -23.00 38.90 -10.04
CA THR A 1008 -24.31 38.87 -9.37
C THR A 1008 -25.15 37.73 -9.92
N ARG A 1009 -26.31 37.42 -9.31
CA ARG A 1009 -27.23 36.40 -9.83
C ARG A 1009 -27.66 36.68 -11.28
N GLU A 1010 -27.79 37.95 -11.67
CA GLU A 1010 -28.19 38.36 -13.03
C GLU A 1010 -27.03 38.27 -14.02
N THR A 1011 -25.80 38.54 -13.56
CA THR A 1011 -24.62 38.62 -14.43
C THR A 1011 -23.82 37.32 -14.50
N ILE A 1012 -24.14 36.32 -13.68
CA ILE A 1012 -23.50 34.99 -13.70
C ILE A 1012 -23.65 34.26 -15.05
N GLY A 1013 -24.58 34.69 -15.91
CA GLY A 1013 -24.73 34.18 -17.27
C GLY A 1013 -23.68 34.71 -18.28
N ASP A 1014 -22.97 35.79 -17.96
CA ASP A 1014 -21.95 36.40 -18.82
C ASP A 1014 -20.59 35.71 -18.62
N ALA A 1015 -20.25 34.81 -19.54
CA ALA A 1015 -19.03 34.02 -19.49
C ALA A 1015 -17.75 34.88 -19.45
N ALA A 1016 -17.74 36.06 -20.09
CA ALA A 1016 -16.58 36.93 -20.11
C ALA A 1016 -16.36 37.59 -18.74
N LYS A 1017 -17.44 38.08 -18.12
CA LYS A 1017 -17.39 38.63 -16.76
C LYS A 1017 -16.99 37.59 -15.73
N VAL A 1018 -17.60 36.39 -15.78
CA VAL A 1018 -17.23 35.28 -14.89
C VAL A 1018 -15.75 34.92 -15.04
N ALA A 1019 -15.25 34.75 -16.27
CA ALA A 1019 -13.85 34.43 -16.50
C ALA A 1019 -12.88 35.55 -16.05
N ALA A 1020 -13.29 36.81 -16.13
CA ALA A 1020 -12.52 37.94 -15.62
C ALA A 1020 -12.51 37.96 -14.08
N GLY A 1021 -13.67 37.76 -13.45
CA GLY A 1021 -13.82 37.67 -12.00
C GLY A 1021 -13.01 36.54 -11.38
N VAL A 1022 -13.07 35.35 -11.97
CA VAL A 1022 -12.26 34.20 -11.54
C VAL A 1022 -10.77 34.50 -11.66
N ARG A 1023 -10.31 35.10 -12.75
CA ARG A 1023 -8.89 35.50 -12.91
C ARG A 1023 -8.47 36.55 -11.88
N ALA A 1024 -9.30 37.55 -11.61
CA ALA A 1024 -9.04 38.59 -10.63
C ALA A 1024 -8.90 38.02 -9.21
N LEU A 1025 -9.82 37.13 -8.81
CA LEU A 1025 -9.76 36.51 -7.48
C LEU A 1025 -8.61 35.49 -7.37
N ALA A 1026 -8.37 34.68 -8.42
CA ALA A 1026 -7.26 33.71 -8.45
C ALA A 1026 -5.89 34.39 -8.29
N ALA A 1027 -5.74 35.62 -8.79
CA ALA A 1027 -4.52 36.42 -8.65
C ALA A 1027 -4.26 36.87 -7.20
N LYS A 1028 -5.29 36.96 -6.34
CA LYS A 1028 -5.16 37.24 -4.90
C LYS A 1028 -4.79 35.99 -4.09
N MET A 1029 -4.99 34.80 -4.63
CA MET A 1029 -4.70 33.54 -3.94
C MET A 1029 -3.23 33.12 -4.12
N PRO A 1030 -2.59 32.50 -3.11
CA PRO A 1030 -1.29 31.85 -3.25
C PRO A 1030 -1.28 30.79 -4.36
N SER A 1031 -0.10 30.49 -4.91
CA SER A 1031 0.13 29.38 -5.84
C SER A 1031 1.15 28.44 -5.22
N TYR A 1032 0.73 27.24 -4.84
CA TYR A 1032 1.59 26.27 -4.18
C TYR A 1032 2.19 25.29 -5.17
N VAL A 1033 3.49 25.01 -5.05
CA VAL A 1033 4.15 23.95 -5.83
C VAL A 1033 4.19 22.68 -4.99
N THR A 1034 3.68 21.58 -5.53
CA THR A 1034 3.72 20.27 -4.85
C THR A 1034 4.39 19.22 -5.72
N LEU A 1035 5.07 18.27 -5.07
CA LEU A 1035 5.53 17.05 -5.72
C LEU A 1035 4.45 15.98 -5.60
N LYS A 1036 4.13 15.32 -6.70
CA LYS A 1036 3.27 14.13 -6.72
C LYS A 1036 3.99 13.00 -7.43
N ASP A 1037 3.74 11.80 -6.96
CA ASP A 1037 4.21 10.58 -7.56
C ASP A 1037 3.27 10.13 -8.67
N VAL A 1038 3.79 9.96 -9.89
CA VAL A 1038 3.08 9.36 -11.02
C VAL A 1038 3.69 8.01 -11.37
N LYS A 1039 2.82 7.06 -11.72
CA LYS A 1039 3.24 5.73 -12.16
C LYS A 1039 3.60 5.75 -13.64
N LYS A 1040 4.80 5.30 -13.98
CA LYS A 1040 5.23 5.03 -15.35
C LYS A 1040 5.31 3.52 -15.55
N ARG A 1041 4.42 2.98 -16.39
CA ARG A 1041 4.36 1.55 -16.69
C ARG A 1041 5.21 1.21 -17.91
N TRP A 1042 5.94 0.10 -17.84
CA TRP A 1042 6.72 -0.44 -18.96
C TRP A 1042 6.75 -1.97 -18.93
N GLY A 1043 7.26 -2.58 -20.02
CA GLY A 1043 7.39 -4.03 -20.16
C GLY A 1043 6.07 -4.81 -19.99
N ASN A 1044 6.08 -5.84 -19.14
CA ASN A 1044 4.97 -6.75 -18.81
C ASN A 1044 4.33 -6.39 -17.45
N GLY A 1045 4.19 -5.09 -17.14
CA GLY A 1045 3.58 -4.61 -15.90
C GLY A 1045 4.58 -4.14 -14.84
N GLN A 1046 5.80 -3.76 -15.23
CA GLN A 1046 6.71 -3.00 -14.38
C GLN A 1046 6.17 -1.58 -14.17
N GLU A 1047 6.37 -1.03 -12.97
CA GLU A 1047 5.92 0.30 -12.56
C GLU A 1047 7.09 1.04 -11.92
N ASP A 1048 7.44 2.21 -12.46
CA ASP A 1048 8.29 3.18 -11.79
C ASP A 1048 7.44 4.29 -11.19
N ILE A 1049 7.92 4.87 -10.09
CA ILE A 1049 7.30 6.02 -9.45
C ILE A 1049 8.18 7.23 -9.71
N MET A 1050 7.68 8.18 -10.49
CA MET A 1050 8.38 9.41 -10.85
C MET A 1050 7.79 10.59 -10.08
N PRO A 1051 8.59 11.39 -9.35
CA PRO A 1051 8.10 12.63 -8.77
C PRO A 1051 7.94 13.67 -9.88
N VAL A 1052 6.79 14.33 -9.92
CA VAL A 1052 6.48 15.41 -10.86
C VAL A 1052 6.00 16.64 -10.10
N ALA A 1053 6.35 17.81 -10.60
CA ALA A 1053 5.92 19.08 -10.03
C ALA A 1053 4.58 19.50 -10.63
N GLN A 1054 3.70 20.02 -9.77
CA GLN A 1054 2.42 20.59 -10.15
C GLN A 1054 2.11 21.81 -9.27
N PHE A 1055 1.22 22.68 -9.73
CA PHE A 1055 0.77 23.84 -8.96
C PHE A 1055 -0.68 23.68 -8.49
N GLU A 1056 -1.00 24.21 -7.31
CA GLU A 1056 -2.34 24.12 -6.72
C GLU A 1056 -2.74 25.45 -6.05
N LYS A 1057 -4.02 25.81 -6.12
CA LYS A 1057 -4.67 26.84 -5.30
C LYS A 1057 -5.66 26.20 -4.34
N LEU A 1058 -5.62 26.59 -3.07
CA LEU A 1058 -6.34 25.92 -1.99
C LEU A 1058 -7.49 26.80 -1.49
N TRP A 1059 -8.67 26.21 -1.33
CA TRP A 1059 -9.87 26.89 -0.80
C TRP A 1059 -9.66 27.49 0.60
N GLY A 1060 -8.78 26.89 1.43
CA GLY A 1060 -8.46 27.42 2.76
C GLY A 1060 -7.97 28.88 2.71
N ASP A 1061 -7.32 29.27 1.62
CA ASP A 1061 -6.81 30.63 1.42
C ASP A 1061 -7.93 31.68 1.25
N MET A 1062 -9.17 31.28 1.04
CA MET A 1062 -10.32 32.21 1.10
C MET A 1062 -10.39 32.92 2.46
N THR A 1063 -9.88 32.28 3.52
CA THR A 1063 -9.81 32.86 4.86
C THR A 1063 -8.81 34.01 5.02
N THR A 1064 -7.98 34.27 4.02
CA THR A 1064 -7.07 35.42 4.04
C THR A 1064 -7.69 36.70 3.48
N LEU A 1065 -8.86 36.62 2.85
CA LEU A 1065 -9.53 37.77 2.25
C LEU A 1065 -10.15 38.66 3.33
N HIS A 1066 -9.89 39.97 3.25
CA HIS A 1066 -10.50 40.96 4.14
C HIS A 1066 -11.91 41.39 3.68
N ASP A 1067 -12.24 41.12 2.41
CA ASP A 1067 -13.47 41.56 1.76
C ASP A 1067 -14.68 40.64 2.08
N ALA A 1068 -14.50 39.63 2.94
CA ALA A 1068 -15.56 38.70 3.34
C ALA A 1068 -15.59 38.51 4.87
N GLU A 1069 -16.81 38.42 5.42
CA GLU A 1069 -17.00 38.07 6.82
C GLU A 1069 -16.87 36.55 7.02
N ILE A 1070 -15.86 36.15 7.78
CA ILE A 1070 -15.49 34.75 7.98
C ILE A 1070 -15.61 34.37 9.45
N ARG A 1071 -16.33 33.28 9.74
CA ARG A 1071 -16.52 32.74 11.09
C ARG A 1071 -15.99 31.32 11.19
N PHE A 1072 -15.53 30.92 12.38
CA PHE A 1072 -14.99 29.59 12.64
C PHE A 1072 -15.83 28.86 13.68
N PHE A 1073 -16.25 27.64 13.37
CA PHE A 1073 -17.10 26.81 14.23
C PHE A 1073 -16.35 25.56 14.67
N ALA A 1074 -16.18 25.37 15.98
CA ALA A 1074 -15.58 24.15 16.50
C ALA A 1074 -16.67 23.07 16.65
N VAL A 1075 -16.52 21.97 15.91
CA VAL A 1075 -17.51 20.88 15.85
C VAL A 1075 -16.95 19.57 16.42
N PRO A 1076 -17.80 18.58 16.76
CA PRO A 1076 -17.33 17.29 17.23
C PRO A 1076 -16.43 16.59 16.20
N ARG A 1077 -15.39 15.91 16.67
CA ARG A 1077 -14.40 15.25 15.81
C ARG A 1077 -15.03 14.30 14.77
N ALA A 1078 -16.02 13.51 15.17
CA ALA A 1078 -16.71 12.57 14.28
C ALA A 1078 -17.36 13.24 13.06
N ARG A 1079 -17.71 14.53 13.14
CA ARG A 1079 -18.26 15.32 12.02
C ARG A 1079 -17.17 15.73 11.02
N GLY A 1080 -16.01 16.18 11.51
CA GLY A 1080 -14.95 16.76 10.69
C GLY A 1080 -13.77 15.84 10.36
N GLN A 1081 -13.73 14.62 10.90
CA GLN A 1081 -12.65 13.66 10.65
C GLN A 1081 -12.58 13.27 9.16
N GLN A 1082 -11.36 13.25 8.62
CA GLN A 1082 -11.11 12.95 7.21
C GLN A 1082 -10.44 11.59 7.04
N LEU A 1083 -10.91 10.82 6.06
CA LEU A 1083 -10.40 9.48 5.75
C LEU A 1083 -9.48 9.52 4.52
N LYS A 1084 -8.18 9.74 4.74
CA LYS A 1084 -7.18 10.01 3.71
C LYS A 1084 -6.47 8.76 3.18
N ASP A 1085 -6.35 7.72 3.99
CA ASP A 1085 -5.63 6.47 3.68
C ASP A 1085 -6.44 5.23 4.09
N GLN A 1086 -6.32 4.14 3.34
CA GLN A 1086 -6.96 2.86 3.67
C GLN A 1086 -6.46 2.28 4.99
N ALA A 1087 -5.22 2.56 5.39
CA ALA A 1087 -4.68 2.14 6.68
C ALA A 1087 -5.46 2.70 7.89
N GLN A 1088 -6.22 3.78 7.70
CA GLN A 1088 -7.04 4.38 8.76
C GLN A 1088 -8.36 3.63 9.01
N LEU A 1089 -8.75 2.70 8.11
CA LEU A 1089 -10.05 2.05 8.16
C LEU A 1089 -10.24 1.16 9.41
N ASP A 1090 -9.17 0.50 9.91
CA ASP A 1090 -9.29 -0.34 11.12
C ASP A 1090 -9.55 0.48 12.37
N GLY A 1091 -8.78 1.54 12.58
CA GLY A 1091 -9.02 2.48 13.67
C GLY A 1091 -10.43 3.08 13.60
N TRP A 1092 -10.87 3.51 12.40
CA TRP A 1092 -12.18 4.12 12.15
C TRP A 1092 -13.38 3.16 12.36
N LEU A 1093 -13.19 1.85 12.12
CA LEU A 1093 -14.20 0.84 12.45
C LEU A 1093 -14.25 0.59 13.97
N ARG A 1094 -13.09 0.46 14.62
CA ARG A 1094 -12.97 0.07 16.03
C ARG A 1094 -13.32 1.18 17.01
N ASP A 1095 -13.05 2.43 16.65
CA ASP A 1095 -13.41 3.60 17.47
C ASP A 1095 -14.89 3.98 17.38
N GLY A 1096 -15.67 3.28 16.55
CA GLY A 1096 -17.11 3.47 16.39
C GLY A 1096 -17.51 4.57 15.41
N SER A 1097 -16.54 5.23 14.76
CA SER A 1097 -16.81 6.28 13.78
C SER A 1097 -17.64 5.76 12.61
N ALA A 1098 -17.33 4.57 12.09
CA ALA A 1098 -18.12 3.95 11.02
C ALA A 1098 -19.59 3.74 11.37
N ALA A 1099 -19.87 3.23 12.57
CA ALA A 1099 -21.23 3.07 13.07
C ALA A 1099 -21.93 4.44 13.28
N GLY A 1100 -21.17 5.47 13.63
CA GLY A 1100 -21.63 6.86 13.66
C GLY A 1100 -22.10 7.34 12.30
N ILE A 1101 -21.29 7.15 11.26
CA ILE A 1101 -21.64 7.51 9.88
C ILE A 1101 -22.85 6.73 9.39
N GLU A 1102 -22.92 5.43 9.67
CA GLU A 1102 -24.06 4.60 9.29
C GLU A 1102 -25.39 5.12 9.87
N ARG A 1103 -25.40 5.62 11.10
CA ARG A 1103 -26.58 6.25 11.72
C ARG A 1103 -27.03 7.55 11.04
N LEU A 1104 -26.13 8.24 10.34
CA LEU A 1104 -26.44 9.45 9.58
C LEU A 1104 -27.02 9.15 8.19
N CYS A 1105 -27.01 7.89 7.76
CA CYS A 1105 -27.35 7.49 6.40
C CYS A 1105 -28.75 6.86 6.30
N VAL A 1106 -29.47 7.18 5.22
CA VAL A 1106 -30.62 6.40 4.74
C VAL A 1106 -30.26 5.86 3.36
N PHE A 1107 -29.84 4.60 3.30
CA PHE A 1107 -29.52 3.92 2.04
C PHE A 1107 -30.82 3.51 1.32
N GLY A 1108 -30.81 3.59 -0.02
CA GLY A 1108 -31.93 3.20 -0.88
C GLY A 1108 -31.96 1.73 -1.28
#